data_AF-A0A966YKH2-F1
#
_entry.id   AF-A0A966YKH2-F1
#
_cell.length_a   1.000
_cell.length_b   1.000
_cell.length_c   1.000
_cell.angle_alpha   90.00
_cell.angle_beta   90.00
_cell.angle_gamma   90.00
#
_symmetry.space_group_name_H-M   'P 1'
#
loop_
_entity.id
_entity.type
_entity.pdbx_description
1 polymer ?
#
loop_
_entity_poly.entity_id
_entity_poly.type
_entity_poly.pdbx_seq_one_letter_code
_entity_poly.pdbx_strand_id
1 'polypeptide(L)'
;MLRSRFALQSTVRPTMVAILSLSLLAAACSDNGNDTAPPVDENSETSAVTDEPADTSTDADAGDAGSSTSEPATVPADFATAAAAGQITVTGAAPGTELTLRGPGAEQVGTVDALGNLLFRQVEPGEGWQVLALGTDPAPSSDKVRVPDFDEHPDQAFFDGQEIGEGFGYIEMRDGTLLSATVRLPGPIEDGPYPTVIEYSGYDPSSPYEIEPAINIYGLLGWATVGVNMRGSGCSGGAFDYFEPMQSIDGYDVVEAIAAQDWVYENHVGMVGISYSGISQLFVAQTQPPSLAAITPISVIEDSYRSVVWPGGIYNNGFAKSWGESRQGANEAYGSAWVNQRIDEDGDDICDANQSLRSQNRDLGEAATATAFWTDAEGDPLSPRTFVDRITVPTFLAGSWQDEQTGGRFATMLDDFTGTSVFKAHLYNGAHADSLGPRSLAAAIELLDVYVAERTPQVSPLVRLGAPALYESAFGVGGIELPPDRFTSWEEAKATLESEPAITVFLESGANPAALGAPVPRESVSFEQWPPSAAEAVTWNLGDLTGGESTMAFTVDVARSQLLTKAADDDGDEFENLQWEPLEAGKAIVFETEPFAEDLMLAGSGRVSLSLQADEADADLQVTISEVRPDGLEMYVQSGWLRASHRALDESETSETLPWHLFTEAANEPLPDGTFTQVDVAIFPAGHVFRAGSVLRLIVDSPGGNRNLWAFDVLGFDGSQVRIDPAASTLTLPFVSGVEVPAEHPDCEHTRSQPCRTWTPYANTTIAE
;
A
#
# COMPACT_ATOMS: atom_id res chain seq x y z
N MET A 1 12.39 52.73 -28.68
CA MET A 1 12.91 54.00 -28.11
C MET A 1 12.94 53.81 -26.60
N LEU A 2 14.01 53.76 -25.83
CA LEU A 2 15.47 53.81 -25.91
C LEU A 2 15.94 52.97 -24.68
N ARG A 3 16.86 51.99 -24.75
CA ARG A 3 18.34 52.13 -24.62
C ARG A 3 18.76 53.04 -23.44
N SER A 4 19.65 52.73 -22.49
CA SER A 4 20.80 51.81 -22.47
C SER A 4 21.65 52.05 -21.18
N ARG A 5 22.45 51.02 -20.78
CA ARG A 5 23.77 51.04 -20.07
C ARG A 5 23.74 51.30 -18.54
N PHE A 6 24.42 50.51 -17.71
CA PHE A 6 25.85 50.15 -17.73
C PHE A 6 26.17 48.76 -17.13
N ALA A 7 27.29 48.20 -17.58
CA ALA A 7 27.93 46.96 -17.14
C ALA A 7 29.15 47.22 -16.22
N LEU A 8 29.63 46.13 -15.61
CA LEU A 8 30.88 45.87 -14.85
C LEU A 8 30.91 46.25 -13.34
N GLN A 9 30.97 45.24 -12.47
CA GLN A 9 32.23 44.78 -11.85
C GLN A 9 32.01 43.50 -11.00
N SER A 10 33.07 42.71 -10.91
CA SER A 10 33.15 41.40 -10.26
C SER A 10 33.36 41.52 -8.74
N THR A 11 33.34 40.35 -8.09
CA THR A 11 33.91 40.01 -6.78
C THR A 11 33.26 40.66 -5.56
N VAL A 12 32.43 39.87 -4.86
CA VAL A 12 32.52 39.45 -3.45
C VAL A 12 31.21 38.73 -3.12
N ARG A 13 31.26 37.42 -2.81
CA ARG A 13 30.12 36.65 -2.25
C ARG A 13 29.85 37.15 -0.82
N PRO A 14 28.61 37.51 -0.46
CA PRO A 14 28.17 37.38 0.92
C PRO A 14 27.15 36.25 1.00
N THR A 15 27.42 35.36 1.95
CA THR A 15 26.52 34.39 2.56
C THR A 15 25.10 34.94 2.68
N MET A 16 24.17 34.46 1.85
CA MET A 16 22.74 34.71 2.01
C MET A 16 22.12 33.46 2.60
N VAL A 17 21.78 33.57 3.88
CA VAL A 17 20.84 32.70 4.59
C VAL A 17 19.52 32.77 3.83
N ALA A 18 19.17 31.71 3.12
CA ALA A 18 17.85 31.52 2.56
C ALA A 18 16.93 31.11 3.72
N ILE A 19 15.91 31.93 3.96
CA ILE A 19 14.77 31.57 4.79
C ILE A 19 13.97 30.59 3.94
N LEU A 20 14.09 29.29 4.25
CA LEU A 20 13.34 28.21 3.62
C LEU A 20 11.84 28.40 3.90
N SER A 21 11.03 28.27 2.86
CA SER A 21 9.60 28.01 2.93
C SER A 21 9.38 26.63 3.57
N LEU A 22 8.76 26.60 4.74
CA LEU A 22 8.34 25.40 5.47
C LEU A 22 6.95 24.97 5.02
N SER A 23 6.87 23.87 4.27
CA SER A 23 5.66 23.07 4.04
C SER A 23 6.11 21.74 3.41
N LEU A 24 6.66 20.82 4.21
CA LEU A 24 7.54 19.74 3.73
C LEU A 24 7.20 18.34 4.24
N LEU A 25 6.18 18.21 5.08
CA LEU A 25 5.63 16.93 5.53
C LEU A 25 4.13 16.83 5.22
N ALA A 26 3.43 17.97 5.10
CA ALA A 26 2.07 18.10 4.57
C ALA A 26 1.88 17.37 3.22
N ALA A 27 2.88 17.44 2.32
CA ALA A 27 2.80 16.80 1.01
C ALA A 27 2.85 15.26 1.05
N ALA A 28 3.24 14.64 2.17
CA ALA A 28 3.08 13.18 2.35
C ALA A 28 1.62 12.80 2.62
N CYS A 29 0.78 13.80 2.92
CA CYS A 29 -0.62 13.68 3.29
C CYS A 29 -1.58 14.23 2.23
N SER A 30 -1.07 14.92 1.19
CA SER A 30 -1.88 15.63 0.20
C SER A 30 -1.57 15.14 -1.22
N ASP A 31 -2.60 14.65 -1.90
CA ASP A 31 -2.57 14.39 -3.32
C ASP A 31 -2.71 15.76 -4.01
N ASN A 32 -1.59 16.43 -4.32
CA ASN A 32 -1.60 17.70 -5.07
C ASN A 32 -1.94 17.45 -6.56
N GLY A 33 -3.13 16.90 -6.81
CA GLY A 33 -3.74 16.69 -8.12
C GLY A 33 -5.05 17.46 -8.20
N ASN A 34 -5.01 18.78 -8.10
CA ASN A 34 -6.20 19.61 -8.28
C ASN A 34 -6.56 19.72 -9.77
N ASP A 35 -7.24 18.72 -10.31
CA ASP A 35 -7.94 18.83 -11.59
C ASP A 35 -9.37 18.29 -11.46
N THR A 36 -10.31 19.23 -11.40
CA THR A 36 -11.74 18.95 -11.41
C THR A 36 -12.14 18.33 -12.75
N ALA A 37 -12.51 17.04 -12.76
CA ALA A 37 -13.24 16.45 -13.88
C ALA A 37 -14.69 17.02 -13.93
N PRO A 38 -15.23 17.34 -15.11
CA PRO A 38 -16.61 17.82 -15.24
C PRO A 38 -17.61 16.67 -15.00
N PRO A 39 -18.85 16.97 -14.53
CA PRO A 39 -19.84 15.94 -14.21
C PRO A 39 -20.30 15.21 -15.47
N VAL A 40 -20.28 13.87 -15.42
CA VAL A 40 -20.86 13.01 -16.45
C VAL A 40 -22.36 12.84 -16.15
N ASP A 41 -23.20 13.32 -17.07
CA ASP A 41 -24.65 13.17 -17.01
C ASP A 41 -25.05 11.68 -17.07
N GLU A 42 -25.79 11.22 -16.06
CA GLU A 42 -26.56 9.98 -16.10
C GLU A 42 -27.64 10.07 -17.18
N ASN A 43 -27.58 9.19 -18.18
CA ASN A 43 -28.75 8.58 -18.84
C ASN A 43 -28.31 7.68 -20.00
N SER A 44 -28.45 6.36 -19.86
CA SER A 44 -29.04 5.57 -20.95
C SER A 44 -29.69 4.30 -20.42
N GLU A 45 -30.96 4.14 -20.82
CA GLU A 45 -31.87 3.07 -20.45
C GLU A 45 -31.41 1.73 -21.02
N THR A 46 -31.33 0.72 -20.14
CA THR A 46 -31.20 -0.69 -20.50
C THR A 46 -32.49 -1.17 -21.17
N SER A 47 -32.38 -1.65 -22.41
CA SER A 47 -33.43 -2.44 -23.05
C SER A 47 -32.97 -3.88 -23.17
N ALA A 48 -33.59 -4.73 -22.35
CA ALA A 48 -33.43 -6.17 -22.36
C ALA A 48 -33.96 -6.77 -23.67
N VAL A 49 -33.19 -7.69 -24.26
CA VAL A 49 -33.69 -8.65 -25.25
C VAL A 49 -33.37 -10.05 -24.75
N THR A 50 -34.43 -10.78 -24.47
CA THR A 50 -34.49 -12.21 -24.18
C THR A 50 -34.21 -13.04 -25.42
N ASP A 51 -33.46 -14.13 -25.32
CA ASP A 51 -33.87 -15.39 -25.95
C ASP A 51 -33.22 -16.62 -25.29
N GLU A 52 -34.07 -17.62 -25.07
CA GLU A 52 -33.79 -18.94 -24.48
C GLU A 52 -33.14 -19.92 -25.49
N PRO A 53 -32.55 -21.04 -25.01
CA PRO A 53 -31.69 -21.91 -25.80
C PRO A 53 -32.48 -23.00 -26.57
N ALA A 54 -31.97 -23.42 -27.72
CA ALA A 54 -32.42 -24.62 -28.40
C ALA A 54 -31.28 -25.64 -28.54
N ASP A 55 -31.39 -26.67 -27.70
CA ASP A 55 -30.70 -27.96 -27.75
C ASP A 55 -31.01 -28.69 -29.06
N THR A 56 -29.99 -29.19 -29.76
CA THR A 56 -30.09 -30.45 -30.52
C THR A 56 -28.72 -31.12 -30.65
N SER A 57 -28.56 -32.21 -29.91
CA SER A 57 -27.57 -33.26 -30.16
C SER A 57 -27.74 -33.91 -31.54
N THR A 58 -26.62 -34.21 -32.22
CA THR A 58 -26.48 -35.39 -33.07
C THR A 58 -25.03 -35.89 -33.06
N ASP A 59 -24.85 -37.15 -32.64
CA ASP A 59 -23.63 -37.93 -32.76
C ASP A 59 -23.25 -38.19 -34.22
N ALA A 60 -21.97 -38.01 -34.56
CA ALA A 60 -21.32 -38.70 -35.67
C ALA A 60 -19.82 -38.87 -35.38
N ASP A 61 -19.45 -40.09 -35.00
CA ASP A 61 -18.09 -40.62 -34.93
C ASP A 61 -17.53 -40.81 -36.36
N ALA A 62 -16.41 -40.15 -36.70
CA ALA A 62 -15.41 -40.61 -37.67
C ALA A 62 -14.27 -39.60 -37.88
N GLY A 63 -13.04 -40.03 -37.61
CA GLY A 63 -11.89 -39.69 -38.44
C GLY A 63 -10.81 -38.82 -37.81
N ASP A 64 -9.79 -39.49 -37.28
CA ASP A 64 -8.41 -38.98 -37.20
C ASP A 64 -7.99 -38.42 -38.57
N ALA A 65 -7.96 -37.10 -38.68
CA ALA A 65 -7.38 -36.37 -39.79
C ALA A 65 -6.43 -35.33 -39.20
N GLY A 66 -5.14 -35.67 -39.18
CA GLY A 66 -4.07 -34.71 -38.96
C GLY A 66 -4.18 -33.57 -39.97
N SER A 67 -4.76 -32.46 -39.53
CA SER A 67 -4.70 -31.18 -40.21
C SER A 67 -3.34 -30.57 -39.88
N SER A 68 -2.34 -30.81 -40.73
CA SER A 68 -1.22 -29.88 -40.84
C SER A 68 -1.77 -28.59 -41.43
N THR A 69 -2.19 -27.65 -40.59
CA THR A 69 -2.33 -26.26 -40.99
C THR A 69 -0.92 -25.81 -41.41
N SER A 70 -0.71 -25.64 -42.71
CA SER A 70 0.51 -25.02 -43.21
C SER A 70 0.61 -23.64 -42.59
N GLU A 71 1.74 -23.31 -41.96
CA GLU A 71 1.99 -21.96 -41.46
C GLU A 71 1.69 -20.94 -42.57
N PRO A 72 0.97 -19.84 -42.25
CA PRO A 72 0.67 -18.80 -43.24
C PRO A 72 1.99 -18.29 -43.83
N ALA A 73 2.01 -18.03 -45.14
CA ALA A 73 3.16 -17.38 -45.75
C ALA A 73 3.34 -16.00 -45.10
N THR A 74 4.56 -15.63 -44.72
CA THR A 74 4.84 -14.35 -44.06
C THR A 74 5.69 -13.41 -44.91
N VAL A 75 5.54 -12.11 -44.66
CA VAL A 75 6.39 -11.03 -45.18
C VAL A 75 6.86 -10.14 -44.03
N PRO A 76 7.98 -9.43 -44.15
CA PRO A 76 8.43 -8.51 -43.11
C PRO A 76 7.35 -7.48 -42.77
N ALA A 77 7.11 -7.27 -41.48
CA ALA A 77 6.24 -6.22 -40.99
C ALA A 77 6.89 -4.83 -41.08
N ASP A 78 6.05 -3.79 -41.18
CA ASP A 78 6.46 -2.39 -41.14
C ASP A 78 6.47 -1.81 -39.71
N PHE A 79 6.08 -2.60 -38.70
CA PHE A 79 6.12 -2.24 -37.28
C PHE A 79 7.37 -2.81 -36.59
N ALA A 80 7.76 -2.21 -35.46
CA ALA A 80 8.87 -2.68 -34.63
C ALA A 80 8.36 -3.51 -33.44
N THR A 81 9.21 -4.40 -32.94
CA THR A 81 8.94 -5.21 -31.73
C THR A 81 10.12 -5.15 -30.78
N ALA A 82 9.86 -4.94 -29.49
CA ALA A 82 10.83 -5.06 -28.41
C ALA A 82 10.35 -6.09 -27.38
N ALA A 83 11.25 -6.90 -26.85
CA ALA A 83 10.93 -7.90 -25.84
C ALA A 83 11.58 -7.52 -24.51
N ALA A 84 10.81 -7.64 -23.43
CA ALA A 84 11.25 -7.48 -22.05
C ALA A 84 10.71 -8.67 -21.24
N ALA A 85 11.15 -8.85 -19.99
CA ALA A 85 10.64 -9.94 -19.17
C ALA A 85 9.12 -9.80 -18.99
N GLY A 86 8.37 -10.85 -19.32
CA GLY A 86 6.91 -10.83 -19.25
C GLY A 86 6.19 -9.98 -20.32
N GLN A 87 6.90 -9.31 -21.22
CA GLN A 87 6.29 -8.32 -22.14
C GLN A 87 6.86 -8.36 -23.57
N ILE A 88 5.99 -8.12 -24.56
CA ILE A 88 6.40 -7.78 -25.93
C ILE A 88 5.66 -6.53 -26.38
N THR A 89 6.41 -5.49 -26.70
CA THR A 89 5.90 -4.20 -27.16
C THR A 89 5.97 -4.12 -28.67
N VAL A 90 4.88 -3.70 -29.30
CA VAL A 90 4.80 -3.34 -30.72
C VAL A 90 4.68 -1.82 -30.84
N THR A 91 5.43 -1.22 -31.75
CA THR A 91 5.33 0.22 -32.06
C THR A 91 5.30 0.47 -33.57
N GLY A 92 4.62 1.55 -33.97
CA GLY A 92 4.53 1.97 -35.38
C GLY A 92 3.61 1.10 -36.25
N ALA A 93 2.75 0.29 -35.64
CA ALA A 93 1.73 -0.46 -36.36
C ALA A 93 0.54 0.44 -36.75
N ALA A 94 -0.27 0.02 -37.72
CA ALA A 94 -1.46 0.78 -38.11
C ALA A 94 -2.54 0.69 -37.01
N PRO A 95 -3.10 1.81 -36.52
CA PRO A 95 -4.14 1.82 -35.49
C PRO A 95 -5.35 0.93 -35.84
N GLY A 96 -5.89 0.25 -34.83
CA GLY A 96 -7.02 -0.69 -34.97
C GLY A 96 -6.67 -2.01 -35.66
N THR A 97 -5.41 -2.25 -36.00
CA THR A 97 -4.97 -3.55 -36.52
C THR A 97 -4.96 -4.57 -35.39
N GLU A 98 -5.55 -5.73 -35.65
CA GLU A 98 -5.42 -6.88 -34.77
C GLU A 98 -4.09 -7.60 -35.05
N LEU A 99 -3.28 -7.76 -34.00
CA LEU A 99 -2.01 -8.46 -34.05
C LEU A 99 -2.07 -9.71 -33.16
N THR A 100 -1.45 -10.78 -33.64
CA THR A 100 -1.35 -12.06 -32.96
C THR A 100 0.09 -12.31 -32.56
N LEU A 101 0.36 -12.39 -31.26
CA LEU A 101 1.61 -12.89 -30.73
C LEU A 101 1.54 -14.42 -30.68
N ARG A 102 2.46 -15.11 -31.37
CA ARG A 102 2.55 -16.57 -31.38
C ARG A 102 3.91 -17.02 -30.85
N GLY A 103 3.91 -17.98 -29.94
CA GLY A 103 5.11 -18.55 -29.34
C GLY A 103 4.99 -20.04 -29.06
N PRO A 104 5.91 -20.60 -28.26
CA PRO A 104 5.95 -22.02 -27.91
C PRO A 104 4.68 -22.49 -27.16
N GLY A 105 3.64 -22.87 -27.89
CA GLY A 105 2.41 -23.43 -27.32
C GLY A 105 1.40 -22.39 -26.80
N ALA A 106 1.65 -21.10 -27.03
CA ALA A 106 0.78 -20.01 -26.61
C ALA A 106 0.53 -19.02 -27.78
N GLU A 107 -0.67 -18.43 -27.75
CA GLU A 107 -1.09 -17.40 -28.69
C GLU A 107 -1.86 -16.33 -27.92
N GLN A 108 -1.50 -15.06 -28.12
CA GLN A 108 -2.23 -13.91 -27.61
C GLN A 108 -2.66 -13.02 -28.78
N VAL A 109 -3.80 -12.34 -28.66
CA VAL A 109 -4.31 -11.42 -29.67
C VAL A 109 -4.58 -10.08 -29.01
N GLY A 110 -4.16 -9.00 -29.66
CA GLY A 110 -4.36 -7.64 -29.18
C GLY A 110 -4.64 -6.67 -30.32
N THR A 111 -5.22 -5.53 -29.98
CA THR A 111 -5.56 -4.47 -30.95
C THR A 111 -4.63 -3.28 -30.76
N VAL A 112 -4.00 -2.85 -31.86
CA VAL A 112 -3.14 -1.67 -31.87
C VAL A 112 -3.93 -0.41 -31.55
N ASP A 113 -3.44 0.40 -30.62
CA ASP A 113 -4.10 1.62 -30.18
C ASP A 113 -4.00 2.77 -31.20
N ALA A 114 -4.57 3.92 -30.83
CA ALA A 114 -4.59 5.12 -31.67
C ALA A 114 -3.19 5.69 -31.97
N LEU A 115 -2.18 5.37 -31.15
CA LEU A 115 -0.79 5.81 -31.30
C LEU A 115 0.06 4.81 -32.10
N GLY A 116 -0.52 3.69 -32.51
CA GLY A 116 0.17 2.66 -33.29
C GLY A 116 0.93 1.67 -32.42
N ASN A 117 0.57 1.55 -31.14
CA ASN A 117 1.25 0.72 -30.17
C ASN A 117 0.37 -0.44 -29.67
N LEU A 118 1.00 -1.53 -29.25
CA LEU A 118 0.34 -2.65 -28.57
C LEU A 118 1.32 -3.29 -27.60
N LEU A 119 0.89 -3.54 -26.37
CA LEU A 119 1.65 -4.25 -25.37
C LEU A 119 1.03 -5.62 -25.07
N PHE A 120 1.76 -6.69 -25.34
CA PHE A 120 1.44 -8.02 -24.83
C PHE A 120 2.06 -8.17 -23.45
N ARG A 121 1.26 -8.52 -22.44
CA ARG A 121 1.68 -8.76 -21.05
C ARG A 121 1.62 -10.25 -20.71
N GLN A 122 2.20 -10.64 -19.59
CA GLN A 122 2.24 -12.04 -19.11
C GLN A 122 2.77 -13.00 -20.19
N VAL A 123 3.80 -12.57 -20.92
CA VAL A 123 4.44 -13.40 -21.96
C VAL A 123 5.50 -14.28 -21.30
N GLU A 124 5.35 -15.60 -21.42
CA GLU A 124 6.29 -16.56 -20.84
C GLU A 124 7.73 -16.40 -21.39
N PRO A 125 8.76 -16.57 -20.56
CA PRO A 125 10.15 -16.52 -20.99
C PRO A 125 10.45 -17.61 -22.02
N GLY A 126 11.24 -17.26 -23.04
CA GLY A 126 11.61 -18.22 -24.06
C GLY A 126 11.92 -17.63 -25.43
N GLU A 127 12.33 -18.51 -26.32
CA GLU A 127 12.74 -18.20 -27.70
C GLU A 127 11.58 -18.37 -28.68
N GLY A 128 11.65 -17.62 -29.79
CA GLY A 128 10.84 -17.90 -30.97
C GLY A 128 9.46 -17.25 -30.99
N TRP A 129 9.21 -16.30 -30.09
CA TRP A 129 8.03 -15.45 -30.10
C TRP A 129 8.00 -14.58 -31.35
N GLN A 130 6.83 -14.43 -31.98
CA GLN A 130 6.67 -13.66 -33.20
C GLN A 130 5.30 -12.97 -33.24
N VAL A 131 5.28 -11.71 -33.65
CA VAL A 131 4.04 -10.95 -33.84
C VAL A 131 3.62 -11.02 -35.31
N LEU A 132 2.35 -11.32 -35.55
CA LEU A 132 1.76 -11.61 -36.87
C LEU A 132 0.50 -10.75 -37.09
N ALA A 133 0.30 -10.22 -38.30
CA ALA A 133 -0.95 -9.60 -38.72
C ALA A 133 -1.75 -10.57 -39.61
N LEU A 134 -2.55 -11.45 -39.00
CA LEU A 134 -3.17 -12.63 -39.65
C LEU A 134 -4.33 -12.32 -40.63
N GLY A 135 -4.63 -11.05 -40.89
CA GLY A 135 -5.69 -10.62 -41.82
C GLY A 135 -5.28 -10.51 -43.30
N THR A 136 -4.03 -10.84 -43.65
CA THR A 136 -3.49 -10.71 -45.02
C THR A 136 -2.69 -11.95 -45.42
N ASP A 137 -2.60 -12.23 -46.72
CA ASP A 137 -1.83 -13.35 -47.28
C ASP A 137 -0.89 -12.83 -48.39
N PRO A 138 0.44 -12.85 -48.20
CA PRO A 138 1.16 -13.28 -46.99
C PRO A 138 0.98 -12.31 -45.81
N ALA A 139 1.03 -12.83 -44.59
CA ALA A 139 0.85 -12.07 -43.35
C ALA A 139 2.14 -11.30 -42.96
N PRO A 140 2.08 -9.99 -42.69
CA PRO A 140 3.16 -9.26 -42.05
C PRO A 140 3.57 -9.90 -40.73
N SER A 141 4.88 -10.07 -40.51
CA SER A 141 5.45 -10.67 -39.31
C SER A 141 6.69 -9.93 -38.83
N SER A 142 6.86 -9.82 -37.52
CA SER A 142 8.12 -9.41 -36.90
C SER A 142 9.22 -10.47 -37.11
N ASP A 143 10.46 -10.10 -36.80
CA ASP A 143 11.47 -11.11 -36.50
C ASP A 143 11.09 -11.90 -35.24
N LYS A 144 11.65 -13.09 -35.09
CA LYS A 144 11.49 -13.88 -33.86
C LYS A 144 12.31 -13.25 -32.75
N VAL A 145 11.69 -13.07 -31.58
CA VAL A 145 12.32 -12.49 -30.40
C VAL A 145 12.42 -13.50 -29.26
N ARG A 146 13.32 -13.20 -28.33
CA ARG A 146 13.47 -13.90 -27.07
C ARG A 146 12.90 -13.05 -25.95
N VAL A 147 12.04 -13.63 -25.13
CA VAL A 147 11.57 -13.03 -23.87
C VAL A 147 12.49 -13.53 -22.75
N PRO A 148 13.23 -12.66 -22.06
CA PRO A 148 14.08 -13.05 -20.94
C PRO A 148 13.25 -13.46 -19.72
N ASP A 149 13.87 -14.25 -18.84
CA ASP A 149 13.33 -14.52 -17.51
C ASP A 149 13.45 -13.28 -16.59
N PHE A 150 12.62 -13.18 -15.56
CA PHE A 150 12.69 -12.09 -14.57
C PHE A 150 13.99 -12.15 -13.75
N ASP A 151 14.54 -13.35 -13.53
CA ASP A 151 15.79 -13.56 -12.79
C ASP A 151 17.07 -13.29 -13.63
N GLU A 152 16.93 -12.93 -14.91
CA GLU A 152 18.07 -12.63 -15.77
C GLU A 152 18.55 -11.18 -15.60
N HIS A 153 19.75 -11.01 -15.05
CA HIS A 153 20.36 -9.69 -14.85
C HIS A 153 21.34 -9.31 -15.98
N PRO A 154 21.45 -8.02 -16.33
CA PRO A 154 22.53 -7.51 -17.17
C PRO A 154 23.92 -7.79 -16.57
N ASP A 155 24.94 -7.86 -17.43
CA ASP A 155 26.33 -7.81 -16.97
C ASP A 155 26.62 -6.45 -16.32
N GLN A 156 27.46 -6.40 -15.28
CA GLN A 156 27.84 -5.16 -14.58
C GLN A 156 28.31 -4.04 -15.52
N ALA A 157 28.94 -4.39 -16.66
CA ALA A 157 29.39 -3.44 -17.66
C ALA A 157 28.25 -2.60 -18.30
N PHE A 158 27.01 -3.08 -18.24
CA PHE A 158 25.83 -2.30 -18.61
C PHE A 158 25.63 -1.12 -17.66
N PHE A 159 25.68 -1.36 -16.34
CA PHE A 159 25.52 -0.34 -15.31
C PHE A 159 26.72 0.62 -15.26
N ASP A 160 27.95 0.09 -15.31
CA ASP A 160 29.18 0.89 -15.35
C ASP A 160 29.28 1.81 -16.58
N GLY A 161 28.54 1.49 -17.64
CA GLY A 161 28.48 2.27 -18.87
C GLY A 161 27.55 3.49 -18.82
N GLN A 162 26.72 3.61 -17.79
CA GLN A 162 25.76 4.71 -17.64
C GLN A 162 26.40 5.87 -16.87
N GLU A 163 26.26 7.09 -17.40
CA GLU A 163 26.70 8.32 -16.73
C GLU A 163 25.48 9.07 -16.17
N ILE A 164 25.27 8.99 -14.86
CA ILE A 164 24.13 9.62 -14.18
C ILE A 164 24.67 10.75 -13.29
N GLY A 165 24.39 12.00 -13.68
CA GLY A 165 24.87 13.21 -13.00
C GLY A 165 23.81 13.87 -12.10
N GLU A 166 24.19 14.96 -11.43
CA GLU A 166 23.27 15.80 -10.66
C GLU A 166 22.19 16.43 -11.56
N GLY A 167 20.95 16.48 -11.08
CA GLY A 167 19.79 17.03 -11.77
C GLY A 167 18.87 15.97 -12.37
N PHE A 168 17.93 16.43 -13.19
CA PHE A 168 17.00 15.58 -13.93
C PHE A 168 17.71 14.87 -15.09
N GLY A 169 17.43 13.59 -15.27
CA GLY A 169 17.96 12.75 -16.34
C GLY A 169 17.20 11.44 -16.46
N TYR A 170 17.82 10.46 -17.11
CA TYR A 170 17.22 9.15 -17.38
C TYR A 170 18.19 8.02 -17.05
N ILE A 171 17.64 6.91 -16.57
CA ILE A 171 18.34 5.66 -16.33
C ILE A 171 17.86 4.65 -17.38
N GLU A 172 18.78 3.99 -18.07
CA GLU A 172 18.45 2.97 -19.05
C GLU A 172 18.28 1.61 -18.37
N MET A 173 17.12 0.97 -18.57
CA MET A 173 16.81 -0.36 -18.07
C MET A 173 17.34 -1.44 -19.03
N ARG A 174 17.38 -2.70 -18.59
CA ARG A 174 17.88 -3.82 -19.40
C ARG A 174 17.19 -4.03 -20.76
N ASP A 175 15.95 -3.55 -20.91
CA ASP A 175 15.17 -3.63 -22.15
C ASP A 175 15.28 -2.37 -23.03
N GLY A 176 16.10 -1.39 -22.63
CA GLY A 176 16.27 -0.10 -23.30
C GLY A 176 15.23 0.95 -22.92
N THR A 177 14.31 0.66 -22.01
CA THR A 177 13.36 1.65 -21.48
C THR A 177 14.11 2.69 -20.65
N LEU A 178 13.77 3.97 -20.84
CA LEU A 178 14.36 5.08 -20.10
C LEU A 178 13.42 5.50 -18.96
N LEU A 179 13.86 5.33 -17.71
CA LEU A 179 13.14 5.82 -16.53
C LEU A 179 13.67 7.20 -16.13
N SER A 180 12.78 8.16 -15.87
CA SER A 180 13.18 9.48 -15.41
C SER A 180 13.64 9.45 -13.96
N ALA A 181 14.73 10.17 -13.70
CA ALA A 181 15.33 10.28 -12.37
C ALA A 181 15.77 11.73 -12.11
N THR A 182 15.69 12.17 -10.86
CA THR A 182 16.35 13.41 -10.41
C THR A 182 17.32 13.11 -9.28
N VAL A 183 18.61 13.37 -9.52
CA VAL A 183 19.69 13.25 -8.54
C VAL A 183 19.90 14.59 -7.86
N ARG A 184 19.92 14.60 -6.52
CA ARG A 184 20.23 15.78 -5.71
C ARG A 184 21.36 15.44 -4.76
N LEU A 185 22.50 16.11 -4.92
CA LEU A 185 23.70 15.87 -4.13
C LEU A 185 23.78 16.87 -2.96
N PRO A 186 24.33 16.46 -1.80
CA PRO A 186 24.49 17.37 -0.65
C PRO A 186 25.62 18.39 -0.85
N GLY A 187 26.43 18.23 -1.89
CA GLY A 187 27.53 19.10 -2.28
C GLY A 187 27.94 18.87 -3.75
N PRO A 188 28.96 19.59 -4.23
CA PRO A 188 29.48 19.42 -5.59
C PRO A 188 29.86 17.96 -5.88
N ILE A 189 29.53 17.45 -7.07
CA ILE A 189 29.81 16.05 -7.43
C ILE A 189 31.28 15.63 -7.24
N GLU A 190 32.22 16.57 -7.41
CA GLU A 190 33.66 16.36 -7.21
C GLU A 190 34.08 16.21 -5.73
N ASP A 191 33.23 16.61 -4.78
CA ASP A 191 33.45 16.50 -3.34
C ASP A 191 32.90 15.17 -2.77
N GLY A 192 32.25 14.36 -3.60
CA GLY A 192 31.82 13.00 -3.27
C GLY A 192 33.01 12.03 -3.06
N PRO A 193 32.72 10.73 -2.81
CA PRO A 193 31.41 10.10 -2.87
C PRO A 193 30.51 10.38 -1.64
N TYR A 194 29.20 10.21 -1.82
CA TYR A 194 28.16 10.50 -0.84
C TYR A 194 27.33 9.25 -0.50
N PRO A 195 26.93 9.06 0.77
CA PRO A 195 25.88 8.11 1.10
C PRO A 195 24.60 8.46 0.35
N THR A 196 23.98 7.45 -0.27
CA THR A 196 22.89 7.66 -1.24
C THR A 196 21.64 6.87 -0.84
N VAL A 197 20.49 7.52 -0.95
CA VAL A 197 19.19 6.85 -0.86
C VAL A 197 18.36 7.05 -2.13
N ILE A 198 17.58 6.03 -2.47
CA ILE A 198 16.69 6.01 -3.64
C ILE A 198 15.23 6.01 -3.16
N GLU A 199 14.42 6.88 -3.75
CA GLU A 199 12.96 6.82 -3.68
C GLU A 199 12.41 6.42 -5.06
N TYR A 200 11.81 5.24 -5.15
CA TYR A 200 11.29 4.65 -6.38
C TYR A 200 9.77 4.51 -6.27
N SER A 201 9.01 5.22 -7.11
CA SER A 201 7.56 5.39 -6.90
C SER A 201 6.75 5.56 -8.17
N GLY A 202 5.48 5.15 -8.10
CA GLY A 202 4.44 5.52 -9.07
C GLY A 202 3.91 6.96 -8.91
N TYR A 203 4.33 7.69 -7.88
CA TYR A 203 4.14 9.15 -7.72
C TYR A 203 5.21 9.93 -8.51
N ASP A 204 5.64 11.10 -8.07
CA ASP A 204 6.49 12.01 -8.85
C ASP A 204 7.89 12.31 -8.24
N PRO A 205 8.63 11.31 -7.69
CA PRO A 205 9.92 11.57 -7.05
C PRO A 205 10.99 12.10 -8.03
N SER A 206 10.84 11.84 -9.33
CA SER A 206 11.75 12.37 -10.35
C SER A 206 11.40 13.79 -10.82
N SER A 207 10.28 14.38 -10.39
CA SER A 207 9.97 15.77 -10.73
C SER A 207 11.11 16.70 -10.28
N PRO A 208 11.62 17.60 -11.15
CA PRO A 208 12.63 18.56 -10.76
C PRO A 208 12.03 19.84 -10.12
N TYR A 209 10.71 20.01 -10.19
CA TYR A 209 10.02 21.21 -9.70
C TYR A 209 9.42 21.03 -8.31
N GLU A 210 8.97 19.80 -8.02
CA GLU A 210 8.44 19.40 -6.72
C GLU A 210 9.39 18.41 -6.07
N ILE A 211 9.46 18.44 -4.75
CA ILE A 211 10.36 17.57 -3.99
C ILE A 211 9.50 16.77 -3.02
N GLU A 212 9.52 15.45 -3.20
CA GLU A 212 8.83 14.53 -2.30
C GLU A 212 9.34 14.69 -0.86
N PRO A 213 8.47 14.54 0.15
CA PRO A 213 8.82 14.68 1.56
C PRO A 213 10.03 13.85 1.98
N ALA A 214 10.07 12.57 1.59
CA ALA A 214 11.16 11.66 1.98
C ALA A 214 12.50 12.12 1.38
N ILE A 215 12.58 12.33 0.06
CA ILE A 215 13.76 12.94 -0.61
C ILE A 215 14.21 14.21 0.11
N ASN A 216 13.29 15.12 0.43
CA ASN A 216 13.67 16.38 1.06
C ASN A 216 14.23 16.19 2.48
N ILE A 217 13.63 15.30 3.28
CA ILE A 217 14.12 14.97 4.63
C ILE A 217 15.56 14.44 4.57
N TYR A 218 15.84 13.46 3.71
CA TYR A 218 17.17 12.88 3.60
C TYR A 218 18.20 13.84 3.00
N GLY A 219 17.79 14.69 2.04
CA GLY A 219 18.64 15.77 1.53
C GLY A 219 19.07 16.75 2.62
N LEU A 220 18.15 17.15 3.51
CA LEU A 220 18.45 18.00 4.67
C LEU A 220 19.37 17.32 5.70
N LEU A 221 19.38 15.98 5.73
CA LEU A 221 20.26 15.15 6.55
C LEU A 221 21.64 14.92 5.91
N GLY A 222 21.87 15.47 4.72
CA GLY A 222 23.16 15.41 4.01
C GLY A 222 23.39 14.14 3.22
N TRP A 223 22.31 13.45 2.83
CA TRP A 223 22.36 12.32 1.90
C TRP A 223 22.29 12.80 0.45
N ALA A 224 22.93 12.08 -0.46
CA ALA A 224 22.54 12.13 -1.86
C ALA A 224 21.19 11.44 -2.01
N THR A 225 20.28 12.04 -2.77
CA THR A 225 18.92 11.52 -2.96
C THR A 225 18.63 11.36 -4.44
N VAL A 226 18.07 10.23 -4.80
CA VAL A 226 17.69 9.90 -6.18
C VAL A 226 16.21 9.57 -6.19
N GLY A 227 15.41 10.43 -6.80
CA GLY A 227 13.99 10.16 -7.01
C GLY A 227 13.75 9.61 -8.40
N VAL A 228 13.10 8.45 -8.51
CA VAL A 228 12.90 7.72 -9.77
C VAL A 228 11.43 7.39 -9.95
N ASN A 229 10.87 7.81 -11.08
CA ASN A 229 9.51 7.45 -11.48
C ASN A 229 9.51 6.03 -12.06
N MET A 230 8.55 5.20 -11.63
CA MET A 230 8.35 3.86 -12.16
C MET A 230 8.06 3.84 -13.65
N ARG A 231 8.33 2.70 -14.30
CA ARG A 231 7.85 2.42 -15.65
C ARG A 231 6.37 2.76 -15.76
N GLY A 232 6.02 3.55 -16.77
CA GLY A 232 4.65 3.93 -16.96
C GLY A 232 4.17 5.19 -16.21
N SER A 233 4.99 5.82 -15.36
CA SER A 233 4.63 7.10 -14.69
C SER A 233 5.52 8.28 -15.07
N GLY A 234 5.02 9.51 -14.88
CA GLY A 234 5.79 10.74 -15.06
C GLY A 234 6.44 10.91 -16.44
N CYS A 235 7.76 11.10 -16.47
CA CYS A 235 8.56 11.11 -17.70
C CYS A 235 9.21 9.75 -18.01
N SER A 236 8.97 8.70 -17.22
CA SER A 236 9.50 7.35 -17.45
C SER A 236 8.76 6.64 -18.58
N GLY A 237 9.48 5.95 -19.46
CA GLY A 237 8.89 5.20 -20.57
C GLY A 237 8.11 3.96 -20.14
N GLY A 238 7.60 3.23 -21.14
CA GLY A 238 6.80 2.03 -20.94
C GLY A 238 5.35 2.32 -20.55
N ALA A 239 4.65 1.29 -20.09
CA ALA A 239 3.24 1.36 -19.70
C ALA A 239 3.08 0.91 -18.24
N PHE A 240 2.23 1.61 -17.50
CA PHE A 240 2.01 1.40 -16.08
C PHE A 240 1.07 0.23 -15.82
N ASP A 241 1.43 -0.57 -14.82
CA ASP A 241 0.53 -1.45 -14.08
C ASP A 241 0.90 -1.32 -12.60
N TYR A 242 0.01 -1.71 -11.69
CA TYR A 242 0.26 -1.59 -10.25
C TYR A 242 1.18 -2.72 -9.76
N PHE A 243 2.43 -2.37 -9.41
CA PHE A 243 3.45 -3.30 -8.90
C PHE A 243 3.66 -4.56 -9.75
N GLU A 244 3.58 -4.45 -11.08
CA GLU A 244 3.85 -5.61 -11.92
C GLU A 244 5.31 -6.09 -11.77
N PRO A 245 5.60 -7.39 -11.96
CA PRO A 245 6.96 -7.92 -11.78
C PRO A 245 8.04 -7.17 -12.56
N MET A 246 7.71 -6.61 -13.73
CA MET A 246 8.61 -5.78 -14.53
C MET A 246 9.12 -4.56 -13.74
N GLN A 247 8.24 -3.90 -12.98
CA GLN A 247 8.61 -2.73 -12.17
C GLN A 247 9.54 -3.10 -11.00
N SER A 248 9.48 -4.34 -10.51
CA SER A 248 10.39 -4.83 -9.47
C SER A 248 11.81 -5.01 -10.02
N ILE A 249 11.94 -5.58 -11.22
CA ILE A 249 13.25 -5.77 -11.87
C ILE A 249 13.80 -4.47 -12.48
N ASP A 250 12.94 -3.51 -12.86
CA ASP A 250 13.38 -2.14 -13.14
C ASP A 250 14.00 -1.51 -11.89
N GLY A 251 13.40 -1.72 -10.71
CA GLY A 251 13.97 -1.26 -9.44
C GLY A 251 15.32 -1.90 -9.11
N TYR A 252 15.53 -3.18 -9.45
CA TYR A 252 16.86 -3.80 -9.42
C TYR A 252 17.85 -3.03 -10.29
N ASP A 253 17.50 -2.78 -11.56
CA ASP A 253 18.37 -2.09 -12.51
C ASP A 253 18.68 -0.66 -12.05
N VAL A 254 17.71 0.04 -11.46
CA VAL A 254 17.89 1.37 -10.86
C VAL A 254 18.90 1.33 -9.71
N VAL A 255 18.79 0.36 -8.79
CA VAL A 255 19.74 0.22 -7.68
C VAL A 255 21.16 0.02 -8.20
N GLU A 256 21.36 -0.92 -9.12
CA GLU A 256 22.70 -1.22 -9.64
C GLU A 256 23.27 -0.09 -10.51
N ALA A 257 22.44 0.59 -11.32
CA ALA A 257 22.87 1.73 -12.14
C ALA A 257 23.32 2.92 -11.29
N ILE A 258 22.59 3.23 -10.20
CA ILE A 258 22.97 4.30 -9.28
C ILE A 258 24.20 3.92 -8.47
N ALA A 259 24.24 2.70 -7.93
CA ALA A 259 25.38 2.21 -7.17
C ALA A 259 26.70 2.23 -7.97
N ALA A 260 26.64 2.06 -9.29
CA ALA A 260 27.80 2.09 -10.18
C ALA A 260 28.43 3.49 -10.34
N GLN A 261 27.78 4.56 -9.89
CA GLN A 261 28.28 5.92 -10.09
C GLN A 261 29.41 6.30 -9.12
N ASP A 262 30.45 6.99 -9.62
CA ASP A 262 31.64 7.40 -8.84
C ASP A 262 31.33 8.28 -7.62
N TRP A 263 30.17 8.95 -7.62
CA TRP A 263 29.72 9.81 -6.53
C TRP A 263 28.94 9.06 -5.45
N VAL A 264 28.70 7.75 -5.58
CA VAL A 264 28.05 6.92 -4.56
C VAL A 264 29.09 6.31 -3.62
N TYR A 265 28.86 6.46 -2.31
CA TYR A 265 29.76 5.98 -1.27
C TYR A 265 29.78 4.45 -1.22
N GLU A 266 30.98 3.88 -1.35
CA GLU A 266 31.25 2.43 -1.32
C GLU A 266 30.38 1.61 -2.29
N ASN A 267 29.85 2.23 -3.35
CA ASN A 267 28.93 1.60 -4.31
C ASN A 267 27.71 0.95 -3.64
N HIS A 268 27.23 1.50 -2.52
CA HIS A 268 26.05 1.01 -1.81
C HIS A 268 24.97 2.09 -1.74
N VAL A 269 23.71 1.66 -1.82
CA VAL A 269 22.55 2.53 -1.68
C VAL A 269 21.56 2.00 -0.66
N GLY A 270 20.79 2.90 -0.05
CA GLY A 270 19.57 2.55 0.67
C GLY A 270 18.33 2.89 -0.13
N MET A 271 17.18 2.35 0.26
CA MET A 271 15.89 2.84 -0.23
C MET A 271 15.05 3.44 0.89
N VAL A 272 14.26 4.45 0.53
CA VAL A 272 13.44 5.25 1.45
C VAL A 272 12.10 5.60 0.80
N GLY A 273 11.11 5.92 1.61
CA GLY A 273 9.78 6.29 1.13
C GLY A 273 8.67 5.94 2.10
N ILE A 274 7.48 6.47 1.83
CA ILE A 274 6.23 6.20 2.56
C ILE A 274 5.17 5.72 1.56
N SER A 275 4.22 4.89 2.00
CA SER A 275 3.07 4.49 1.18
C SER A 275 3.54 3.72 -0.05
N TYR A 276 3.21 4.17 -1.26
CA TYR A 276 3.72 3.60 -2.52
C TYR A 276 5.25 3.39 -2.48
N SER A 277 6.03 4.42 -2.17
CA SER A 277 7.50 4.31 -2.12
C SER A 277 8.00 3.55 -0.89
N GLY A 278 7.16 3.35 0.12
CA GLY A 278 7.40 2.38 1.20
C GLY A 278 7.24 0.95 0.71
N ILE A 279 6.14 0.66 0.02
CA ILE A 279 5.77 -0.67 -0.49
C ILE A 279 6.75 -1.12 -1.56
N SER A 280 7.11 -0.24 -2.51
CA SER A 280 8.02 -0.57 -3.62
C SER A 280 9.38 -1.11 -3.17
N GLN A 281 9.84 -0.71 -1.99
CA GLN A 281 11.09 -1.22 -1.40
C GLN A 281 11.04 -2.72 -1.16
N LEU A 282 9.89 -3.25 -0.72
CA LEU A 282 9.73 -4.69 -0.50
C LEU A 282 9.81 -5.45 -1.83
N PHE A 283 9.15 -4.91 -2.86
CA PHE A 283 9.15 -5.45 -4.22
C PHE A 283 10.53 -5.42 -4.88
N VAL A 284 11.31 -4.36 -4.66
CA VAL A 284 12.68 -4.28 -5.16
C VAL A 284 13.60 -5.20 -4.35
N ALA A 285 13.53 -5.16 -3.03
CA ALA A 285 14.45 -5.92 -2.18
C ALA A 285 14.30 -7.45 -2.32
N GLN A 286 13.11 -7.96 -2.67
CA GLN A 286 12.94 -9.40 -2.96
C GLN A 286 13.71 -9.87 -4.21
N THR A 287 14.10 -8.95 -5.11
CA THR A 287 14.96 -9.24 -6.27
C THR A 287 16.45 -9.30 -5.90
N GLN A 288 16.79 -9.03 -4.63
CA GLN A 288 18.12 -9.08 -4.05
C GLN A 288 19.21 -8.32 -4.85
N PRO A 289 19.04 -7.00 -5.12
CA PRO A 289 20.10 -6.22 -5.78
C PRO A 289 21.39 -6.26 -4.95
N PRO A 290 22.53 -6.69 -5.51
CA PRO A 290 23.80 -6.82 -4.78
C PRO A 290 24.27 -5.53 -4.11
N SER A 291 23.91 -4.38 -4.67
CA SER A 291 24.35 -3.06 -4.19
C SER A 291 23.34 -2.39 -3.23
N LEU A 292 22.21 -3.04 -2.94
CA LEU A 292 21.26 -2.58 -1.93
C LEU A 292 21.75 -2.93 -0.52
N ALA A 293 22.02 -1.92 0.31
CA ALA A 293 22.58 -2.14 1.64
C ALA A 293 21.55 -2.09 2.77
N ALA A 294 20.42 -1.40 2.60
CA ALA A 294 19.32 -1.38 3.57
C ALA A 294 18.04 -0.79 2.96
N ILE A 295 16.88 -1.12 3.55
CA ILE A 295 15.59 -0.50 3.22
C ILE A 295 14.89 0.03 4.47
N THR A 296 14.11 1.11 4.32
CA THR A 296 13.26 1.68 5.38
C THR A 296 11.80 1.83 4.89
N PRO A 297 11.07 0.72 4.66
CA PRO A 297 9.66 0.75 4.24
C PRO A 297 8.72 1.32 5.31
N ILE A 298 8.00 2.40 5.02
CA ILE A 298 7.10 3.07 5.98
C ILE A 298 5.68 3.11 5.42
N SER A 299 4.68 2.78 6.26
CA SER A 299 3.25 2.68 5.91
C SER A 299 3.01 1.76 4.70
N VAL A 300 3.17 0.45 4.91
CA VAL A 300 3.08 -0.57 3.85
C VAL A 300 1.85 -1.46 3.99
N ILE A 301 1.60 -2.26 2.96
CA ILE A 301 0.58 -3.31 2.95
C ILE A 301 1.25 -4.69 3.02
N GLU A 302 0.51 -5.72 3.46
CA GLU A 302 0.95 -7.12 3.36
C GLU A 302 0.43 -7.85 2.12
N ASP A 303 -0.72 -7.41 1.60
CA ASP A 303 -1.52 -8.02 0.54
C ASP A 303 -2.51 -6.96 0.04
N SER A 304 -2.47 -6.62 -1.24
CA SER A 304 -3.36 -5.60 -1.80
C SER A 304 -4.85 -5.96 -1.72
N TYR A 305 -5.21 -7.20 -2.02
CA TYR A 305 -6.61 -7.66 -2.02
C TYR A 305 -7.19 -7.61 -0.62
N ARG A 306 -6.53 -8.26 0.35
CA ARG A 306 -7.08 -8.45 1.70
C ARG A 306 -6.93 -7.22 2.59
N SER A 307 -5.94 -6.38 2.33
CA SER A 307 -5.66 -5.20 3.17
C SER A 307 -6.45 -3.98 2.75
N VAL A 308 -6.52 -3.69 1.43
CA VAL A 308 -6.98 -2.37 0.96
C VAL A 308 -8.13 -2.47 -0.03
N VAL A 309 -8.04 -3.34 -1.04
CA VAL A 309 -8.98 -3.34 -2.18
C VAL A 309 -10.30 -4.06 -1.84
N TRP A 310 -10.22 -5.26 -1.26
CA TRP A 310 -11.35 -6.13 -0.91
C TRP A 310 -11.27 -6.62 0.55
N PRO A 311 -11.13 -5.73 1.55
CA PRO A 311 -11.16 -6.13 2.96
C PRO A 311 -12.43 -6.93 3.28
N GLY A 312 -12.27 -8.17 3.70
CA GLY A 312 -13.40 -9.07 3.98
C GLY A 312 -14.18 -9.55 2.75
N GLY A 313 -13.65 -9.37 1.54
CA GLY A 313 -14.38 -9.67 0.29
C GLY A 313 -15.38 -8.58 -0.12
N ILE A 314 -15.24 -7.36 0.43
CA ILE A 314 -16.10 -6.20 0.13
C ILE A 314 -15.23 -5.11 -0.47
N TYR A 315 -15.60 -4.58 -1.65
CA TYR A 315 -14.80 -3.57 -2.34
C TYR A 315 -14.75 -2.27 -1.54
N ASN A 316 -13.54 -1.78 -1.28
CA ASN A 316 -13.30 -0.48 -0.69
C ASN A 316 -13.42 0.61 -1.76
N ASN A 317 -14.64 1.11 -1.97
CA ASN A 317 -14.93 2.13 -2.97
C ASN A 317 -14.55 3.56 -2.51
N GLY A 318 -14.04 3.71 -1.29
CA GLY A 318 -13.45 4.94 -0.77
C GLY A 318 -12.01 5.10 -1.28
N PHE A 319 -11.04 4.82 -0.42
CA PHE A 319 -9.62 5.04 -0.69
C PHE A 319 -9.12 4.25 -1.92
N ALA A 320 -9.39 2.95 -2.02
CA ALA A 320 -8.80 2.13 -3.08
C ALA A 320 -9.22 2.61 -4.48
N LYS A 321 -10.51 2.92 -4.64
CA LYS A 321 -11.06 3.46 -5.89
C LYS A 321 -10.53 4.86 -6.19
N SER A 322 -10.65 5.81 -5.26
CA SER A 322 -10.27 7.21 -5.50
C SER A 322 -8.77 7.34 -5.80
N TRP A 323 -7.94 6.61 -5.06
CA TRP A 323 -6.50 6.54 -5.31
C TRP A 323 -6.21 5.91 -6.68
N GLY A 324 -6.89 4.83 -7.05
CA GLY A 324 -6.72 4.17 -8.34
C GLY A 324 -7.05 5.09 -9.52
N GLU A 325 -8.17 5.82 -9.43
CA GLU A 325 -8.59 6.81 -10.42
C GLU A 325 -7.58 7.98 -10.51
N SER A 326 -7.09 8.49 -9.37
CA SER A 326 -6.06 9.54 -9.31
C SER A 326 -4.76 9.09 -10.00
N ARG A 327 -4.29 7.87 -9.70
CA ARG A 327 -3.08 7.31 -10.33
C ARG A 327 -3.26 7.04 -11.81
N GLN A 328 -4.43 6.59 -12.23
CA GLN A 328 -4.74 6.42 -13.64
C GLN A 328 -4.66 7.75 -14.37
N GLY A 329 -5.33 8.80 -13.88
CA GLY A 329 -5.29 10.15 -14.46
C GLY A 329 -3.87 10.73 -14.51
N ALA A 330 -3.11 10.64 -13.42
CA ALA A 330 -1.73 11.13 -13.36
C ALA A 330 -0.80 10.42 -14.38
N ASN A 331 -1.08 9.15 -14.67
CA ASN A 331 -0.30 8.33 -15.61
C ASN A 331 -0.89 8.31 -17.02
N GLU A 332 -1.96 9.06 -17.33
CA GLU A 332 -2.40 9.24 -18.71
C GLU A 332 -1.34 9.97 -19.53
N ALA A 333 -1.38 9.80 -20.86
CA ALA A 333 -0.52 10.57 -21.75
C ALA A 333 -0.75 12.07 -21.51
N TYR A 334 0.31 12.76 -21.08
CA TYR A 334 0.26 14.19 -20.76
C TYR A 334 -0.69 14.53 -19.59
N GLY A 335 -1.00 13.57 -18.72
CA GLY A 335 -1.93 13.73 -17.60
C GLY A 335 -1.39 14.57 -16.44
N SER A 336 -0.07 14.70 -16.30
CA SER A 336 0.58 15.45 -15.21
C SER A 336 1.07 16.84 -15.65
N ALA A 337 0.84 17.85 -14.82
CA ALA A 337 1.25 19.24 -15.11
C ALA A 337 2.77 19.40 -15.24
N TRP A 338 3.55 18.72 -14.39
CA TRP A 338 5.02 18.82 -14.45
C TRP A 338 5.59 18.13 -15.68
N VAL A 339 4.96 17.03 -16.13
CA VAL A 339 5.32 16.35 -17.38
C VAL A 339 5.13 17.29 -18.56
N ASN A 340 3.98 17.96 -18.64
CA ASN A 340 3.73 18.97 -19.66
C ASN A 340 4.75 20.11 -19.60
N GLN A 341 5.11 20.58 -18.40
CA GLN A 341 6.13 21.61 -18.23
C GLN A 341 7.50 21.15 -18.76
N ARG A 342 7.91 19.91 -18.47
CA ARG A 342 9.17 19.34 -18.99
C ARG A 342 9.19 19.28 -20.51
N ILE A 343 8.08 18.89 -21.12
CA ILE A 343 7.98 18.75 -22.57
C ILE A 343 7.94 20.12 -23.24
N ASP A 344 6.99 20.98 -22.84
CA ASP A 344 6.70 22.22 -23.54
C ASP A 344 7.67 23.36 -23.23
N GLU A 345 8.10 23.49 -21.97
CA GLU A 345 8.95 24.60 -21.53
C GLU A 345 10.44 24.24 -21.59
N ASP A 346 10.80 23.04 -21.13
CA ASP A 346 12.19 22.59 -21.10
C ASP A 346 12.63 21.86 -22.39
N GLY A 347 11.68 21.46 -23.24
CA GLY A 347 11.96 20.85 -24.56
C GLY A 347 12.47 19.41 -24.46
N ASP A 348 11.95 18.63 -23.52
CA ASP A 348 12.38 17.26 -23.27
C ASP A 348 11.75 16.24 -24.25
N ASP A 349 12.40 16.05 -25.40
CA ASP A 349 11.97 15.11 -26.44
C ASP A 349 11.91 13.64 -25.95
N ILE A 350 12.68 13.27 -24.92
CA ILE A 350 12.64 11.92 -24.34
C ILE A 350 11.36 11.75 -23.53
N CYS A 351 11.03 12.74 -22.68
CA CYS A 351 9.80 12.71 -21.91
C CYS A 351 8.57 12.64 -22.82
N ASP A 352 8.56 13.40 -23.93
CA ASP A 352 7.49 13.36 -24.94
C ASP A 352 7.37 11.98 -25.59
N ALA A 353 8.48 11.41 -26.06
CA ALA A 353 8.50 10.07 -26.64
C ALA A 353 8.00 8.99 -25.65
N ASN A 354 8.33 9.13 -24.37
CA ASN A 354 7.93 8.23 -23.30
C ASN A 354 6.42 8.26 -23.00
N GLN A 355 5.68 9.29 -23.45
CA GLN A 355 4.22 9.32 -23.30
C GLN A 355 3.48 8.41 -24.30
N SER A 356 4.18 7.87 -25.31
CA SER A 356 3.53 7.15 -26.41
C SER A 356 2.87 5.82 -26.01
N LEU A 357 3.32 5.17 -24.94
CA LEU A 357 2.79 3.88 -24.48
C LEU A 357 1.72 3.99 -23.39
N ARG A 358 1.35 5.21 -22.96
CA ARG A 358 0.41 5.41 -21.84
C ARG A 358 -1.00 4.89 -22.13
N SER A 359 -1.42 4.85 -23.40
CA SER A 359 -2.68 4.22 -23.80
C SER A 359 -2.71 2.69 -23.61
N GLN A 360 -1.56 2.07 -23.29
CA GLN A 360 -1.44 0.65 -22.91
C GLN A 360 -1.34 0.46 -21.38
N ASN A 361 -1.49 1.54 -20.59
CA ASN A 361 -1.60 1.42 -19.14
C ASN A 361 -2.83 0.57 -18.78
N ARG A 362 -2.71 -0.22 -17.72
CA ARG A 362 -3.86 -0.97 -17.20
C ARG A 362 -4.83 0.00 -16.52
N ASP A 363 -6.12 -0.15 -16.82
CA ASP A 363 -7.16 0.55 -16.06
C ASP A 363 -7.25 -0.08 -14.66
N LEU A 364 -6.87 0.67 -13.63
CA LEU A 364 -6.78 0.16 -12.27
C LEU A 364 -8.16 -0.08 -11.65
N GLY A 365 -9.15 0.74 -12.01
CA GLY A 365 -10.52 0.59 -11.51
C GLY A 365 -11.22 -0.62 -12.12
N GLU A 366 -11.09 -0.80 -13.43
CA GLU A 366 -11.57 -2.00 -14.13
C GLU A 366 -10.84 -3.24 -13.61
N ALA A 367 -9.52 -3.19 -13.44
CA ALA A 367 -8.75 -4.29 -12.89
C ALA A 367 -9.23 -4.68 -11.48
N ALA A 368 -9.36 -3.71 -10.58
CA ALA A 368 -9.78 -3.96 -9.19
C ALA A 368 -11.16 -4.60 -9.11
N THR A 369 -12.10 -4.18 -9.97
CA THR A 369 -13.47 -4.72 -10.02
C THR A 369 -13.57 -6.06 -10.75
N ALA A 370 -12.72 -6.30 -11.74
CA ALA A 370 -12.62 -7.59 -12.44
C ALA A 370 -12.07 -8.70 -11.51
N THR A 371 -11.21 -8.34 -10.56
CA THR A 371 -10.66 -9.27 -9.55
C THR A 371 -11.48 -9.28 -8.28
N ALA A 372 -12.82 -9.36 -8.37
CA ALA A 372 -13.69 -9.46 -7.19
C ALA A 372 -13.45 -10.75 -6.38
N PHE A 373 -12.94 -11.80 -7.04
CA PHE A 373 -12.51 -13.04 -6.41
C PHE A 373 -11.01 -13.18 -6.50
N TRP A 374 -10.41 -13.73 -5.44
CA TRP A 374 -8.99 -14.00 -5.38
C TRP A 374 -8.60 -15.10 -6.38
N THR A 375 -7.48 -14.87 -7.08
CA THR A 375 -6.72 -15.90 -7.79
C THR A 375 -5.25 -15.76 -7.44
N ASP A 376 -4.53 -16.88 -7.31
CA ASP A 376 -3.09 -16.84 -6.99
C ASP A 376 -2.30 -16.08 -8.07
N ALA A 377 -2.71 -16.21 -9.35
CA ALA A 377 -2.05 -15.56 -10.48
C ALA A 377 -2.11 -14.02 -10.44
N GLU A 378 -3.19 -13.45 -9.90
CA GLU A 378 -3.36 -11.98 -9.80
C GLU A 378 -2.98 -11.46 -8.42
N GLY A 379 -3.25 -12.24 -7.37
CA GLY A 379 -3.12 -11.84 -5.98
C GLY A 379 -1.72 -12.04 -5.39
N ASP A 380 -1.06 -13.18 -5.65
CA ASP A 380 0.26 -13.47 -5.07
C ASP A 380 1.31 -12.43 -5.48
N PRO A 381 1.39 -11.99 -6.76
CA PRO A 381 2.35 -10.97 -7.15
C PRO A 381 2.18 -9.66 -6.38
N LEU A 382 0.97 -9.34 -5.92
CA LEU A 382 0.64 -8.10 -5.19
C LEU A 382 0.64 -8.29 -3.66
N SER A 383 1.22 -9.37 -3.18
CA SER A 383 1.18 -9.75 -1.76
C SER A 383 2.56 -9.89 -1.16
N PRO A 384 3.13 -8.82 -0.59
CA PRO A 384 4.41 -8.84 0.13
C PRO A 384 4.62 -10.02 1.07
N ARG A 385 3.59 -10.45 1.81
CA ARG A 385 3.68 -11.64 2.69
C ARG A 385 4.21 -12.90 1.99
N THR A 386 4.03 -13.02 0.68
CA THR A 386 4.46 -14.19 -0.10
C THR A 386 5.96 -14.17 -0.49
N PHE A 387 6.65 -13.06 -0.20
CA PHE A 387 8.02 -12.86 -0.67
C PHE A 387 8.96 -12.10 0.26
N VAL A 388 8.48 -11.54 1.37
CA VAL A 388 9.36 -10.84 2.33
C VAL A 388 10.42 -11.74 2.96
N ASP A 389 10.23 -13.06 2.94
CA ASP A 389 11.22 -14.07 3.33
C ASP A 389 12.48 -14.04 2.44
N ARG A 390 12.36 -13.53 1.21
CA ARG A 390 13.46 -13.36 0.26
C ARG A 390 14.28 -12.09 0.50
N ILE A 391 13.84 -11.17 1.36
CA ILE A 391 14.55 -9.92 1.64
C ILE A 391 15.72 -10.19 2.59
N THR A 392 16.95 -9.99 2.10
CA THR A 392 18.18 -10.31 2.86
C THR A 392 18.86 -9.10 3.49
N VAL A 393 18.48 -7.89 3.09
CA VAL A 393 19.10 -6.64 3.57
C VAL A 393 18.53 -6.24 4.94
N PRO A 394 19.29 -5.51 5.77
CA PRO A 394 18.76 -4.83 6.95
C PRO A 394 17.51 -4.02 6.60
N THR A 395 16.46 -4.18 7.40
CA THR A 395 15.14 -3.61 7.13
C THR A 395 14.59 -2.94 8.39
N PHE A 396 14.19 -1.67 8.27
CA PHE A 396 13.39 -0.98 9.28
C PHE A 396 11.99 -0.67 8.73
N LEU A 397 10.95 -1.16 9.38
CA LEU A 397 9.56 -0.96 9.00
C LEU A 397 8.81 -0.11 10.03
N ALA A 398 7.87 0.73 9.59
CA ALA A 398 6.93 1.39 10.50
C ALA A 398 5.50 1.36 9.94
N GLY A 399 4.51 1.13 10.80
CA GLY A 399 3.10 1.17 10.38
C GLY A 399 2.10 1.41 11.52
N SER A 400 0.95 1.96 11.15
CA SER A 400 -0.11 2.36 12.06
C SER A 400 -1.31 1.41 12.03
N TRP A 401 -1.88 1.07 13.19
CA TRP A 401 -3.04 0.14 13.28
C TRP A 401 -4.31 0.66 12.60
N GLN A 402 -4.50 1.98 12.64
CA GLN A 402 -5.68 2.67 12.11
C GLN A 402 -5.37 3.44 10.82
N ASP A 403 -4.25 3.12 10.16
CA ASP A 403 -3.87 3.73 8.88
C ASP A 403 -5.06 3.71 7.92
N GLU A 404 -5.51 4.91 7.54
CA GLU A 404 -6.69 5.14 6.73
C GLU A 404 -6.47 4.87 5.24
N GLN A 405 -5.24 4.59 4.83
CA GLN A 405 -4.86 4.28 3.46
C GLN A 405 -4.52 2.79 3.31
N THR A 406 -3.58 2.30 4.12
CA THR A 406 -3.01 0.94 4.00
C THR A 406 -3.61 -0.08 4.97
N GLY A 407 -4.29 0.39 6.02
CA GLY A 407 -4.87 -0.47 7.06
C GLY A 407 -3.83 -1.11 7.99
N GLY A 408 -4.32 -1.75 9.06
CA GLY A 408 -3.45 -2.36 10.08
C GLY A 408 -2.90 -3.74 9.72
N ARG A 409 -3.26 -4.30 8.55
CA ARG A 409 -2.94 -5.69 8.20
C ARG A 409 -1.46 -5.94 7.98
N PHE A 410 -0.66 -4.93 7.61
CA PHE A 410 0.80 -5.06 7.41
C PHE A 410 1.52 -5.82 8.53
N ALA A 411 0.98 -5.83 9.75
CA ALA A 411 1.59 -6.51 10.86
C ALA A 411 1.51 -8.06 10.77
N THR A 412 0.65 -8.65 9.93
CA THR A 412 0.54 -10.12 9.84
C THR A 412 1.60 -10.79 8.97
N MET A 413 2.48 -10.01 8.31
CA MET A 413 3.66 -10.51 7.59
C MET A 413 5.00 -10.32 8.33
N LEU A 414 5.00 -9.77 9.55
CA LEU A 414 6.25 -9.31 10.18
C LEU A 414 7.18 -10.46 10.60
N ASP A 415 6.64 -11.63 10.93
CA ASP A 415 7.41 -12.83 11.25
C ASP A 415 7.93 -13.57 10.01
N ASP A 416 7.44 -13.21 8.82
CA ASP A 416 7.91 -13.78 7.54
C ASP A 416 9.24 -13.16 7.06
N PHE A 417 9.73 -12.09 7.69
CA PHE A 417 11.04 -11.48 7.42
C PHE A 417 12.21 -12.34 7.92
N THR A 418 12.34 -13.55 7.35
CA THR A 418 13.31 -14.57 7.76
C THR A 418 14.62 -14.51 6.99
N GLY A 419 14.67 -13.78 5.87
CA GLY A 419 15.86 -13.62 5.02
C GLY A 419 16.94 -12.71 5.60
N THR A 420 16.59 -11.85 6.55
CA THR A 420 17.51 -10.88 7.18
C THR A 420 17.65 -11.14 8.68
N SER A 421 18.87 -10.96 9.21
CA SER A 421 19.10 -11.02 10.66
C SER A 421 18.91 -9.67 11.35
N VAL A 422 18.63 -8.61 10.59
CA VAL A 422 18.48 -7.24 11.11
C VAL A 422 17.15 -6.70 10.61
N PHE A 423 16.08 -7.17 11.25
CA PHE A 423 14.73 -6.67 11.06
C PHE A 423 14.30 -5.85 12.27
N LYS A 424 13.77 -4.65 12.03
CA LYS A 424 13.21 -3.76 13.03
C LYS A 424 11.84 -3.26 12.58
N ALA A 425 10.87 -3.22 13.48
CA ALA A 425 9.55 -2.68 13.20
C ALA A 425 9.02 -1.81 14.35
N HIS A 426 8.48 -0.65 14.01
CA HIS A 426 7.72 0.21 14.92
C HIS A 426 6.23 0.12 14.62
N LEU A 427 5.43 -0.23 15.64
CA LEU A 427 3.99 -0.45 15.51
C LEU A 427 3.23 0.45 16.49
N TYR A 428 2.16 1.14 16.07
CA TYR A 428 1.47 2.11 16.93
C TYR A 428 0.06 2.47 16.45
N ASN A 429 -0.73 3.08 17.33
CA ASN A 429 -1.98 3.72 16.94
C ASN A 429 -1.69 5.04 16.21
N GLY A 430 -2.41 5.32 15.13
CA GLY A 430 -2.19 6.54 14.35
C GLY A 430 -2.76 6.50 12.93
N ALA A 431 -2.56 7.61 12.24
CA ALA A 431 -2.89 7.82 10.83
C ALA A 431 -1.73 7.42 9.90
N HIS A 432 -1.94 7.54 8.59
CA HIS A 432 -0.96 7.15 7.58
C HIS A 432 0.40 7.86 7.73
N ALA A 433 0.39 9.17 7.95
CA ALA A 433 1.60 9.98 8.06
C ALA A 433 2.30 9.86 9.42
N ASP A 434 1.63 9.35 10.45
CA ASP A 434 2.21 9.21 11.80
C ASP A 434 3.41 8.26 11.80
N SER A 435 3.58 7.45 10.75
CA SER A 435 4.73 6.61 10.50
C SER A 435 6.03 7.35 10.21
N LEU A 436 5.95 8.61 9.81
CA LEU A 436 7.07 9.55 9.77
C LEU A 436 7.29 10.27 11.10
N GLY A 437 6.62 9.83 12.17
CA GLY A 437 6.82 10.36 13.51
C GLY A 437 8.29 10.33 13.96
N PRO A 438 8.67 11.19 14.91
CA PRO A 438 10.07 11.49 15.23
C PRO A 438 10.90 10.27 15.65
N ARG A 439 10.28 9.26 16.28
CA ARG A 439 10.96 8.02 16.70
C ARG A 439 11.21 7.07 15.54
N SER A 440 10.25 6.90 14.64
CA SER A 440 10.40 6.04 13.46
C SER A 440 11.37 6.63 12.47
N LEU A 441 11.32 7.95 12.24
CA LEU A 441 12.31 8.61 11.39
C LEU A 441 13.73 8.47 11.98
N ALA A 442 13.91 8.64 13.28
CA ALA A 442 15.22 8.47 13.91
C ALA A 442 15.77 7.04 13.75
N ALA A 443 14.93 6.02 13.93
CA ALA A 443 15.34 4.62 13.74
C ALA A 443 15.68 4.29 12.27
N ALA A 444 14.91 4.82 11.32
CA ALA A 444 15.23 4.71 9.89
C ALA A 444 16.61 5.33 9.57
N ILE A 445 16.87 6.53 10.10
CA ILE A 445 18.17 7.20 9.95
C ILE A 445 19.30 6.39 10.60
N GLU A 446 19.08 5.84 11.80
CA GLU A 446 20.07 5.01 12.49
C GLU A 446 20.46 3.77 11.66
N LEU A 447 19.48 3.07 11.10
CA LEU A 447 19.71 1.92 10.23
C LEU A 447 20.53 2.32 8.98
N LEU A 448 20.11 3.38 8.29
CA LEU A 448 20.78 3.87 7.09
C LEU A 448 22.20 4.36 7.39
N ASP A 449 22.40 5.12 8.47
CA ASP A 449 23.72 5.59 8.89
C ASP A 449 24.68 4.43 9.17
N VAL A 450 24.20 3.35 9.76
CA VAL A 450 25.02 2.16 10.07
C VAL A 450 25.34 1.33 8.84
N TYR A 451 24.35 1.02 8.00
CA TYR A 451 24.47 0.02 6.94
C TYR A 451 24.75 0.59 5.55
N VAL A 452 24.35 1.84 5.27
CA VAL A 452 24.58 2.50 3.98
C VAL A 452 25.73 3.49 4.08
N ALA A 453 25.73 4.36 5.08
CA ALA A 453 26.75 5.41 5.22
C ALA A 453 27.98 4.99 6.05
N GLU A 454 27.93 3.82 6.70
CA GLU A 454 28.96 3.29 7.60
C GLU A 454 29.51 4.33 8.62
N ARG A 455 28.61 5.11 9.24
CA ARG A 455 28.97 6.17 10.19
C ARG A 455 28.18 6.10 11.48
N THR A 456 28.71 6.74 12.53
CA THR A 456 27.97 6.89 13.80
C THR A 456 26.67 7.67 13.56
N PRO A 457 25.50 7.12 13.91
CA PRO A 457 24.23 7.82 13.71
C PRO A 457 24.17 9.13 14.50
N GLN A 458 23.94 10.24 13.79
CA GLN A 458 23.84 11.57 14.40
C GLN A 458 22.98 12.51 13.56
N VAL A 459 22.01 13.17 14.21
CA VAL A 459 21.25 14.25 13.58
C VAL A 459 21.94 15.60 13.83
N SER A 460 22.21 16.36 12.77
CA SER A 460 22.90 17.64 12.88
C SER A 460 22.15 18.65 13.78
N PRO A 461 22.86 19.54 14.52
CA PRO A 461 22.21 20.53 15.36
C PRO A 461 21.27 21.48 14.61
N LEU A 462 21.54 21.75 13.33
CA LEU A 462 20.68 22.59 12.50
C LEU A 462 19.35 21.90 12.19
N VAL A 463 19.39 20.61 11.83
CA VAL A 463 18.19 19.80 11.60
C VAL A 463 17.38 19.68 12.90
N ARG A 464 18.04 19.40 14.04
CA ARG A 464 17.38 19.36 15.35
C ARG A 464 16.69 20.68 15.71
N LEU A 465 17.26 21.83 15.32
CA LEU A 465 16.67 23.15 15.56
C LEU A 465 15.46 23.43 14.67
N GLY A 466 15.46 22.95 13.42
CA GLY A 466 14.38 23.15 12.46
C GLY A 466 13.24 22.12 12.56
N ALA A 467 13.53 20.92 13.06
CA ALA A 467 12.59 19.81 13.10
C ALA A 467 11.26 20.14 13.80
N PRO A 468 11.21 20.80 14.98
CA PRO A 468 9.93 21.08 15.64
C PRO A 468 8.95 21.87 14.76
N ALA A 469 9.43 22.86 14.01
CA ALA A 469 8.58 23.66 13.14
C ALA A 469 8.11 22.88 11.89
N LEU A 470 8.95 21.97 11.37
CA LEU A 470 8.58 21.09 10.28
C LEU A 470 7.50 20.09 10.71
N TYR A 471 7.67 19.49 11.90
CA TYR A 471 6.70 18.58 12.49
C TYR A 471 5.38 19.26 12.88
N GLU A 472 5.43 20.49 13.39
CA GLU A 472 4.23 21.28 13.68
C GLU A 472 3.46 21.59 12.38
N SER A 473 4.16 21.92 11.29
CA SER A 473 3.55 22.07 9.97
C SER A 473 3.01 20.76 9.39
N ALA A 474 3.56 19.61 9.78
CA ALA A 474 3.19 18.30 9.27
C ALA A 474 1.93 17.71 9.89
N PHE A 475 1.84 17.87 11.22
CA PHE A 475 0.87 17.16 12.05
C PHE A 475 -0.11 18.11 12.73
N GLY A 476 0.05 19.42 12.52
CA GLY A 476 -0.80 20.47 13.08
C GLY A 476 -0.70 20.60 14.60
N VAL A 477 0.29 19.95 15.21
CA VAL A 477 0.46 19.84 16.67
C VAL A 477 1.90 20.15 17.06
N GLY A 478 2.06 21.05 18.02
CA GLY A 478 3.36 21.48 18.53
C GLY A 478 3.96 20.51 19.55
N GLY A 479 5.20 20.80 19.98
CA GLY A 479 5.89 20.01 21.03
C GLY A 479 6.55 18.73 20.53
N ILE A 480 6.61 18.52 19.21
CA ILE A 480 7.32 17.40 18.60
C ILE A 480 8.81 17.70 18.57
N GLU A 481 9.61 16.84 19.20
CA GLU A 481 11.07 16.89 19.16
C GLU A 481 11.63 15.57 18.64
N LEU A 482 12.73 15.64 17.89
CA LEU A 482 13.49 14.45 17.52
C LEU A 482 14.14 13.84 18.78
N PRO A 483 14.12 12.51 18.94
CA PRO A 483 14.78 11.87 20.07
C PRO A 483 16.29 12.20 20.10
N PRO A 484 16.92 12.18 21.29
CA PRO A 484 18.36 12.40 21.41
C PRO A 484 19.15 11.30 20.68
N ASP A 485 20.34 11.63 20.16
CA ASP A 485 21.23 10.64 19.55
C ASP A 485 21.61 9.58 20.59
N ARG A 486 21.48 8.30 20.23
CA ARG A 486 21.71 7.17 21.14
C ARG A 486 23.16 6.74 21.23
N PHE A 487 23.96 7.02 20.20
CA PHE A 487 25.25 6.35 19.98
C PHE A 487 26.44 7.30 19.94
N THR A 488 27.59 6.82 20.41
CA THR A 488 28.85 7.56 20.38
C THR A 488 29.85 7.02 19.37
N SER A 489 29.62 5.80 18.84
CA SER A 489 30.44 5.15 17.82
C SER A 489 29.58 4.28 16.89
N TRP A 490 30.09 4.02 15.69
CA TRP A 490 29.43 3.13 14.72
C TRP A 490 29.38 1.68 15.22
N GLU A 491 30.44 1.17 15.85
CA GLU A 491 30.47 -0.20 16.39
C GLU A 491 29.40 -0.42 17.47
N GLU A 492 29.20 0.58 18.33
CA GLU A 492 28.14 0.58 19.35
C GLU A 492 26.74 0.57 18.71
N ALA A 493 26.54 1.41 17.71
CA ALA A 493 25.26 1.50 16.99
C ALA A 493 24.94 0.16 16.31
N LYS A 494 25.88 -0.38 15.54
CA LYS A 494 25.71 -1.67 14.84
C LYS A 494 25.41 -2.82 15.80
N ALA A 495 26.21 -2.96 16.86
CA ALA A 495 25.99 -4.02 17.85
C ALA A 495 24.62 -3.87 18.56
N THR A 496 24.15 -2.63 18.76
CA THR A 496 22.84 -2.39 19.36
C THR A 496 21.71 -2.78 18.40
N LEU A 497 21.74 -2.32 17.15
CA LEU A 497 20.75 -2.69 16.13
C LEU A 497 20.68 -4.22 15.91
N GLU A 498 21.81 -4.92 15.95
CA GLU A 498 21.87 -6.38 15.81
C GLU A 498 21.35 -7.15 17.04
N SER A 499 21.24 -6.52 18.21
CA SER A 499 20.90 -7.21 19.47
C SER A 499 19.60 -6.75 20.13
N GLU A 500 19.07 -5.58 19.79
CA GLU A 500 17.79 -5.13 20.29
C GLU A 500 16.63 -5.96 19.70
N PRO A 501 15.47 -6.05 20.37
CA PRO A 501 14.35 -6.82 19.85
C PRO A 501 13.88 -6.30 18.48
N ALA A 502 13.29 -7.18 17.68
CA ALA A 502 12.83 -6.83 16.33
C ALA A 502 11.63 -5.87 16.35
N ILE A 503 10.73 -6.00 17.31
CA ILE A 503 9.46 -5.27 17.34
C ILE A 503 9.46 -4.28 18.49
N THR A 504 9.08 -3.04 18.22
CA THR A 504 8.74 -2.06 19.26
C THR A 504 7.33 -1.55 19.02
N VAL A 505 6.46 -1.76 20.00
CA VAL A 505 5.10 -1.23 20.01
C VAL A 505 5.08 0.06 20.83
N PHE A 506 4.70 1.16 20.19
CA PHE A 506 4.46 2.41 20.88
C PHE A 506 3.00 2.49 21.33
N LEU A 507 2.82 2.77 22.62
CA LEU A 507 1.52 2.74 23.28
C LEU A 507 0.99 4.16 23.46
N GLU A 508 -0.30 4.33 23.13
CA GLU A 508 -1.07 5.55 23.40
C GLU A 508 -0.45 6.79 22.74
N SER A 509 0.01 6.64 21.50
CA SER A 509 0.51 7.74 20.67
C SER A 509 -0.52 8.85 20.59
N GLY A 510 -0.09 10.10 20.83
CA GLY A 510 -0.99 11.25 20.94
C GLY A 510 -1.29 11.68 22.37
N ALA A 511 -1.28 10.76 23.33
CA ALA A 511 -1.64 11.06 24.71
C ALA A 511 -0.46 11.45 25.61
N ASN A 512 0.71 11.77 25.04
CA ASN A 512 1.86 12.20 25.82
C ASN A 512 1.59 13.58 26.47
N PRO A 513 1.60 13.71 27.81
CA PRO A 513 1.29 14.98 28.47
C PRO A 513 2.25 16.14 28.14
N ALA A 514 3.46 15.84 27.64
CA ALA A 514 4.41 16.85 27.19
C ALA A 514 4.11 17.38 25.77
N ALA A 515 3.36 16.63 24.98
CA ALA A 515 3.03 16.94 23.58
C ALA A 515 1.68 16.29 23.20
N LEU A 516 0.58 16.81 23.77
CA LEU A 516 -0.76 16.28 23.50
C LEU A 516 -1.10 16.44 22.01
N GLY A 517 -1.66 15.38 21.44
CA GLY A 517 -1.99 15.26 20.02
C GLY A 517 -0.81 14.86 19.14
N ALA A 518 0.45 15.02 19.58
CA ALA A 518 1.62 14.66 18.77
C ALA A 518 1.76 13.15 18.55
N PRO A 519 2.35 12.67 17.43
CA PRO A 519 2.68 11.25 17.21
C PRO A 519 3.88 10.82 18.07
N VAL A 520 3.77 11.05 19.37
CA VAL A 520 4.72 10.74 20.43
C VAL A 520 3.99 9.84 21.42
N PRO A 521 4.53 8.65 21.71
CA PRO A 521 3.88 7.75 22.65
C PRO A 521 4.10 8.14 24.10
N ARG A 522 3.26 7.59 24.97
CA ARG A 522 3.47 7.64 26.41
C ARG A 522 4.51 6.62 26.85
N GLU A 523 4.41 5.41 26.33
CA GLU A 523 5.29 4.28 26.65
C GLU A 523 5.59 3.42 25.43
N SER A 524 6.52 2.48 25.58
CA SER A 524 6.88 1.52 24.55
C SER A 524 7.19 0.16 25.14
N VAL A 525 6.82 -0.90 24.42
CA VAL A 525 7.13 -2.30 24.78
C VAL A 525 7.80 -2.96 23.59
N SER A 526 8.74 -3.86 23.82
CA SER A 526 9.50 -4.51 22.74
C SER A 526 9.39 -6.04 22.80
N PHE A 527 9.43 -6.67 21.63
CA PHE A 527 9.30 -8.12 21.42
C PHE A 527 10.27 -8.61 20.34
N GLU A 528 10.64 -9.89 20.39
CA GLU A 528 11.52 -10.50 19.38
C GLU A 528 10.80 -10.76 18.04
N GLN A 529 9.48 -10.86 18.06
CA GLN A 529 8.64 -11.17 16.90
C GLN A 529 7.22 -10.61 17.10
N TRP A 530 6.46 -10.57 16.02
CA TRP A 530 5.04 -10.24 16.04
C TRP A 530 4.25 -11.31 15.26
N PRO A 531 3.11 -11.81 15.79
CA PRO A 531 2.59 -11.56 17.14
C PRO A 531 3.57 -12.01 18.24
N PRO A 532 3.56 -11.38 19.43
CA PRO A 532 4.48 -11.77 20.50
C PRO A 532 4.24 -13.21 20.94
N SER A 533 5.30 -13.99 21.14
CA SER A 533 5.19 -15.35 21.68
C SER A 533 4.64 -15.42 23.11
N ALA A 534 4.66 -14.28 23.81
CA ALA A 534 4.04 -14.11 25.12
C ALA A 534 2.52 -13.82 25.06
N ALA A 535 1.96 -13.62 23.86
CA ALA A 535 0.53 -13.38 23.70
C ALA A 535 -0.25 -14.69 23.87
N GLU A 536 -1.24 -14.68 24.77
CA GLU A 536 -2.13 -15.80 25.02
C GLU A 536 -3.52 -15.50 24.45
N ALA A 537 -4.08 -16.46 23.73
CA ALA A 537 -5.44 -16.35 23.20
C ALA A 537 -6.46 -16.46 24.34
N VAL A 538 -7.32 -15.44 24.47
CA VAL A 538 -8.44 -15.44 25.39
C VAL A 538 -9.72 -15.53 24.58
N THR A 539 -10.53 -16.55 24.87
CA THR A 539 -11.79 -16.82 24.18
C THR A 539 -12.99 -16.60 25.11
N TRP A 540 -13.96 -15.84 24.64
CA TRP A 540 -15.26 -15.63 25.28
C TRP A 540 -16.37 -16.26 24.44
N ASN A 541 -17.29 -17.01 25.07
CA ASN A 541 -18.57 -17.31 24.43
C ASN A 541 -19.46 -16.07 24.52
N LEU A 542 -20.05 -15.65 23.41
CA LEU A 542 -20.87 -14.43 23.40
C LEU A 542 -22.13 -14.60 24.25
N GLY A 543 -22.64 -15.82 24.40
CA GLY A 543 -23.80 -16.14 25.25
C GLY A 543 -23.56 -15.97 26.75
N ASP A 544 -22.29 -15.90 27.18
CA ASP A 544 -21.91 -15.65 28.57
C ASP A 544 -21.66 -14.15 28.85
N LEU A 545 -21.65 -13.31 27.81
CA LEU A 545 -21.39 -11.87 27.91
C LEU A 545 -22.66 -11.06 28.17
N THR A 546 -22.50 -9.86 28.71
CA THR A 546 -23.62 -8.91 28.86
C THR A 546 -24.16 -8.58 27.48
N GLY A 547 -25.48 -8.72 27.30
CA GLY A 547 -26.16 -8.53 26.01
C GLY A 547 -26.29 -9.80 25.17
N GLY A 548 -25.73 -10.94 25.58
CA GLY A 548 -25.77 -12.21 24.85
C GLY A 548 -26.81 -13.22 25.35
N GLU A 549 -27.82 -12.79 26.09
CA GLU A 549 -28.74 -13.70 26.80
C GLU A 549 -29.74 -14.43 25.88
N SER A 550 -29.88 -13.99 24.63
CA SER A 550 -30.81 -14.56 23.64
C SER A 550 -30.39 -14.17 22.22
N THR A 551 -30.96 -14.82 21.21
CA THR A 551 -30.79 -14.41 19.81
C THR A 551 -31.20 -12.95 19.59
N MET A 552 -30.37 -12.21 18.87
CA MET A 552 -30.59 -10.79 18.58
C MET A 552 -30.51 -10.54 17.08
N ALA A 553 -31.08 -9.42 16.64
CA ALA A 553 -30.93 -8.92 15.28
C ALA A 553 -30.44 -7.49 15.25
N PHE A 554 -29.75 -7.14 14.16
CA PHE A 554 -29.66 -5.77 13.69
C PHE A 554 -30.27 -5.64 12.29
N THR A 555 -30.82 -4.46 12.03
CA THR A 555 -31.35 -4.08 10.73
C THR A 555 -30.24 -3.49 9.88
N VAL A 556 -30.02 -4.06 8.70
CA VAL A 556 -29.00 -3.62 7.75
C VAL A 556 -29.19 -2.13 7.41
N ASP A 557 -28.07 -1.41 7.36
CA ASP A 557 -27.99 0.00 6.97
C ASP A 557 -27.01 0.16 5.82
N VAL A 558 -27.54 0.24 4.61
CA VAL A 558 -26.69 0.40 3.41
C VAL A 558 -26.10 1.80 3.33
N ALA A 559 -26.82 2.82 3.80
CA ALA A 559 -26.36 4.21 3.72
C ALA A 559 -25.09 4.44 4.56
N ARG A 560 -24.95 3.71 5.68
CA ARG A 560 -23.76 3.71 6.53
C ARG A 560 -22.47 3.35 5.79
N SER A 561 -22.54 2.49 4.77
CA SER A 561 -21.36 2.03 4.00
C SER A 561 -20.65 3.13 3.23
N GLN A 562 -21.33 4.24 2.96
CA GLN A 562 -20.80 5.39 2.23
C GLN A 562 -20.38 6.54 3.16
N LEU A 563 -20.49 6.35 4.48
CA LEU A 563 -20.08 7.36 5.44
C LEU A 563 -18.56 7.35 5.61
N LEU A 564 -17.93 8.31 4.96
CA LEU A 564 -16.57 8.72 5.25
C LEU A 564 -16.59 9.66 6.46
N THR A 565 -15.70 9.42 7.41
CA THR A 565 -15.57 10.22 8.63
C THR A 565 -14.54 11.33 8.49
N LYS A 566 -13.80 11.35 7.36
CA LYS A 566 -13.01 12.47 6.83
C LYS A 566 -13.35 12.62 5.33
N ALA A 567 -13.48 13.84 4.82
CA ALA A 567 -13.74 14.03 3.39
C ALA A 567 -12.51 13.62 2.57
N ALA A 568 -12.71 13.03 1.38
CA ALA A 568 -11.62 12.53 0.54
C ALA A 568 -10.68 13.65 0.03
N ASP A 569 -11.15 14.89 0.03
CA ASP A 569 -10.47 16.12 -0.38
C ASP A 569 -9.92 16.96 0.80
N ASP A 570 -9.97 16.43 2.03
CA ASP A 570 -9.49 17.14 3.22
C ASP A 570 -7.98 16.94 3.44
N ASP A 571 -7.19 17.77 2.76
CA ASP A 571 -5.73 17.89 2.89
C ASP A 571 -5.27 18.59 4.19
N GLY A 572 -6.15 18.76 5.18
CA GLY A 572 -5.81 19.46 6.41
C GLY A 572 -4.62 18.84 7.16
N ASP A 573 -3.58 19.64 7.38
CA ASP A 573 -2.42 19.32 8.24
C ASP A 573 -2.79 19.18 9.73
N GLU A 574 -4.04 19.48 10.09
CA GLU A 574 -4.52 19.42 11.47
C GLU A 574 -4.81 17.97 11.88
N PHE A 575 -4.27 17.56 13.02
CA PHE A 575 -4.67 16.32 13.65
C PHE A 575 -6.15 16.38 14.04
N GLU A 576 -6.99 15.70 13.27
CA GLU A 576 -8.36 15.40 13.62
C GLU A 576 -8.55 13.90 13.74
N ASN A 577 -9.07 13.49 14.89
CA ASN A 577 -9.45 12.10 15.12
C ASN A 577 -10.65 11.73 14.26
N LEU A 578 -10.70 10.44 13.89
CA LEU A 578 -11.86 9.78 13.29
C LEU A 578 -13.17 10.23 13.98
N GLN A 579 -14.14 10.75 13.23
CA GLN A 579 -15.47 11.04 13.77
C GLN A 579 -16.25 9.72 13.94
N TRP A 580 -16.32 9.21 15.17
CA TRP A 580 -16.96 7.92 15.47
C TRP A 580 -18.33 8.10 16.15
N GLU A 581 -19.38 8.05 15.33
CA GLU A 581 -20.76 8.35 15.75
C GLU A 581 -21.37 7.31 16.71
N PRO A 582 -22.23 7.71 17.68
CA PRO A 582 -22.97 6.81 18.55
C PRO A 582 -23.76 5.74 17.79
N LEU A 583 -23.94 4.58 18.42
CA LEU A 583 -24.71 3.48 17.85
C LEU A 583 -26.21 3.81 17.79
N GLU A 584 -26.81 3.62 16.62
CA GLU A 584 -28.26 3.74 16.45
C GLU A 584 -28.99 2.50 16.97
N ALA A 585 -30.14 2.72 17.62
CA ALA A 585 -30.93 1.63 18.19
C ALA A 585 -31.45 0.68 17.09
N GLY A 586 -31.20 -0.62 17.24
CA GLY A 586 -31.59 -1.66 16.28
C GLY A 586 -30.68 -1.78 15.05
N LYS A 587 -29.64 -0.96 14.93
CA LYS A 587 -28.64 -1.00 13.85
C LYS A 587 -27.35 -1.75 14.20
N ALA A 588 -27.22 -2.22 15.44
CA ALA A 588 -26.07 -2.99 15.90
C ALA A 588 -26.49 -4.06 16.93
N ILE A 589 -25.59 -5.01 17.17
CA ILE A 589 -25.62 -5.94 18.31
C ILE A 589 -24.34 -5.70 19.11
N VAL A 590 -24.47 -5.62 20.44
CA VAL A 590 -23.39 -5.26 21.36
C VAL A 590 -23.20 -6.34 22.42
N PHE A 591 -21.95 -6.71 22.68
CA PHE A 591 -21.56 -7.60 23.77
C PHE A 591 -20.50 -6.92 24.64
N GLU A 592 -20.62 -7.06 25.95
CA GLU A 592 -19.68 -6.47 26.92
C GLU A 592 -19.14 -7.55 27.88
N THR A 593 -17.82 -7.55 28.08
CA THR A 593 -17.17 -8.41 29.07
C THR A 593 -17.44 -7.93 30.50
N GLU A 594 -17.15 -8.77 31.48
CA GLU A 594 -16.88 -8.25 32.82
C GLU A 594 -15.63 -7.35 32.79
N PRO A 595 -15.51 -6.37 33.70
CA PRO A 595 -14.32 -5.55 33.80
C PRO A 595 -13.06 -6.40 34.00
N PHE A 596 -11.99 -6.07 33.29
CA PHE A 596 -10.71 -6.77 33.42
C PHE A 596 -10.18 -6.67 34.85
N ALA A 597 -9.65 -7.79 35.35
CA ALA A 597 -9.10 -7.86 36.72
C ALA A 597 -7.69 -7.26 36.83
N GLU A 598 -6.98 -7.16 35.72
CA GLU A 598 -5.61 -6.67 35.60
C GLU A 598 -5.40 -5.96 34.26
N ASP A 599 -4.26 -5.29 34.11
CA ASP A 599 -3.89 -4.65 32.85
C ASP A 599 -3.47 -5.70 31.82
N LEU A 600 -4.08 -5.66 30.64
CA LEU A 600 -3.80 -6.57 29.52
C LEU A 600 -3.58 -5.78 28.23
N MET A 601 -2.57 -6.14 27.47
CA MET A 601 -2.30 -5.57 26.16
C MET A 601 -2.78 -6.51 25.06
N LEU A 602 -3.77 -6.08 24.27
CA LEU A 602 -4.08 -6.71 22.98
C LEU A 602 -2.85 -6.57 22.08
N ALA A 603 -2.38 -7.70 21.53
CA ALA A 603 -1.19 -7.74 20.69
C ALA A 603 -1.34 -8.75 19.54
N GLY A 604 -2.01 -8.33 18.47
CA GLY A 604 -2.22 -9.15 17.27
C GLY A 604 -3.59 -8.94 16.66
N SER A 605 -3.95 -9.84 15.73
CA SER A 605 -5.28 -9.93 15.13
C SER A 605 -6.28 -10.64 16.05
N GLY A 606 -7.57 -10.42 15.83
CA GLY A 606 -8.65 -11.09 16.55
C GLY A 606 -9.58 -11.90 15.66
N ARG A 607 -10.29 -12.86 16.25
CA ARG A 607 -11.29 -13.70 15.57
C ARG A 607 -12.65 -13.54 16.23
N VAL A 608 -13.67 -13.24 15.44
CA VAL A 608 -15.08 -13.27 15.87
C VAL A 608 -15.80 -14.36 15.10
N SER A 609 -16.09 -15.48 15.76
CA SER A 609 -16.83 -16.59 15.18
C SER A 609 -18.31 -16.41 15.48
N LEU A 610 -19.11 -16.12 14.45
CA LEU A 610 -20.53 -15.82 14.59
C LEU A 610 -21.38 -16.96 14.01
N SER A 611 -22.35 -17.44 14.80
CA SER A 611 -23.46 -18.24 14.30
C SER A 611 -24.53 -17.28 13.77
N LEU A 612 -24.58 -17.15 12.45
CA LEU A 612 -25.32 -16.09 11.75
C LEU A 612 -26.45 -16.63 10.88
N GLN A 613 -27.58 -15.93 10.86
CA GLN A 613 -28.68 -16.10 9.91
C GLN A 613 -29.06 -14.73 9.33
N ALA A 614 -29.37 -14.63 8.05
CA ALA A 614 -29.88 -13.41 7.43
C ALA A 614 -31.26 -13.64 6.79
N ASP A 615 -32.03 -12.57 6.57
CA ASP A 615 -33.26 -12.63 5.76
C ASP A 615 -32.97 -12.90 4.28
N GLU A 616 -31.81 -12.45 3.82
CA GLU A 616 -31.34 -12.57 2.44
C GLU A 616 -30.29 -13.69 2.31
N ALA A 617 -29.97 -14.08 1.08
CA ALA A 617 -29.03 -15.16 0.80
C ALA A 617 -27.56 -14.82 1.08
N ASP A 618 -27.26 -13.62 1.57
CA ASP A 618 -25.91 -13.18 1.96
C ASP A 618 -26.01 -12.00 2.94
N ALA A 619 -24.89 -11.62 3.55
CA ALA A 619 -24.82 -10.48 4.47
C ALA A 619 -23.40 -9.90 4.51
N ASP A 620 -23.31 -8.56 4.56
CA ASP A 620 -22.05 -7.86 4.82
C ASP A 620 -21.98 -7.47 6.29
N LEU A 621 -20.85 -7.77 6.92
CA LEU A 621 -20.66 -7.65 8.36
C LEU A 621 -19.46 -6.77 8.67
N GLN A 622 -19.61 -5.95 9.69
CA GLN A 622 -18.54 -5.29 10.39
C GLN A 622 -18.54 -5.72 11.85
N VAL A 623 -17.35 -5.97 12.38
CA VAL A 623 -17.11 -6.14 13.81
C VAL A 623 -16.18 -5.04 14.27
N THR A 624 -16.50 -4.40 15.40
CA THR A 624 -15.67 -3.36 16.02
C THR A 624 -15.45 -3.71 17.49
N ILE A 625 -14.20 -3.60 17.94
CA ILE A 625 -13.87 -3.66 19.37
C ILE A 625 -13.58 -2.26 19.91
N SER A 626 -14.09 -1.98 21.10
CA SER A 626 -13.87 -0.74 21.85
C SER A 626 -13.55 -1.01 23.33
N GLU A 627 -12.88 -0.05 23.97
CA GLU A 627 -12.62 -0.02 25.42
C GLU A 627 -13.67 0.87 26.10
N VAL A 628 -14.48 0.31 27.00
CA VAL A 628 -15.32 1.09 27.92
C VAL A 628 -14.56 1.28 29.23
N ARG A 629 -14.34 2.54 29.60
CA ARG A 629 -13.48 2.93 30.72
C ARG A 629 -14.27 3.22 31.99
N PRO A 630 -13.65 3.07 33.18
CA PRO A 630 -14.26 3.47 34.45
C PRO A 630 -14.65 4.95 34.57
N ASP A 631 -14.07 5.82 33.74
CA ASP A 631 -14.39 7.25 33.68
C ASP A 631 -15.67 7.57 32.86
N GLY A 632 -16.30 6.55 32.27
CA GLY A 632 -17.53 6.69 31.48
C GLY A 632 -17.28 7.03 30.01
N LEU A 633 -16.05 6.89 29.52
CA LEU A 633 -15.71 7.04 28.11
C LEU A 633 -15.62 5.69 27.41
N GLU A 634 -15.85 5.71 26.10
CA GLU A 634 -15.68 4.57 25.21
C GLU A 634 -14.67 4.95 24.12
N MET A 635 -13.63 4.13 23.91
CA MET A 635 -12.63 4.36 22.88
C MET A 635 -12.66 3.29 21.79
N TYR A 636 -12.57 3.72 20.53
CA TYR A 636 -12.37 2.82 19.41
C TYR A 636 -10.98 2.14 19.49
N VAL A 637 -10.93 0.83 19.26
CA VAL A 637 -9.68 0.07 19.23
C VAL A 637 -9.38 -0.41 17.82
N GLN A 638 -10.23 -1.27 17.25
CA GLN A 638 -10.00 -1.86 15.93
C GLN A 638 -11.27 -2.47 15.34
N SER A 639 -11.27 -2.71 14.03
CA SER A 639 -12.38 -3.29 13.28
C SER A 639 -11.96 -4.42 12.32
N GLY A 640 -12.96 -5.12 11.81
CA GLY A 640 -12.86 -6.18 10.81
C GLY A 640 -14.14 -6.28 9.98
N TRP A 641 -14.04 -6.85 8.79
CA TRP A 641 -15.17 -6.99 7.86
C TRP A 641 -15.23 -8.38 7.22
N LEU A 642 -16.42 -8.78 6.82
CA LEU A 642 -16.64 -9.99 6.04
C LEU A 642 -17.95 -9.91 5.25
N ARG A 643 -17.92 -10.27 3.97
CA ARG A 643 -19.10 -10.73 3.23
C ARG A 643 -19.32 -12.21 3.49
N ALA A 644 -20.48 -12.58 4.02
CA ALA A 644 -20.74 -13.92 4.55
C ALA A 644 -20.65 -15.04 3.50
N SER A 645 -20.84 -14.74 2.22
CA SER A 645 -20.59 -15.70 1.14
C SER A 645 -19.12 -16.07 0.95
N HIS A 646 -18.19 -15.23 1.43
CA HIS A 646 -16.75 -15.50 1.43
C HIS A 646 -16.24 -16.20 2.70
N ARG A 647 -17.13 -16.72 3.56
CA ARG A 647 -16.81 -17.37 4.86
C ARG A 647 -15.87 -18.57 4.81
N ALA A 648 -15.58 -19.12 3.63
CA ALA A 648 -14.74 -20.30 3.49
C ALA A 648 -13.28 -19.99 3.89
N LEU A 649 -12.74 -20.79 4.82
CA LEU A 649 -11.41 -20.62 5.36
C LEU A 649 -10.37 -21.48 4.63
N ASP A 650 -9.15 -20.96 4.55
CA ASP A 650 -7.95 -21.76 4.40
C ASP A 650 -7.52 -22.27 5.77
N GLU A 651 -7.74 -23.55 6.04
CA GLU A 651 -7.38 -24.19 7.31
C GLU A 651 -5.87 -24.32 7.52
N SER A 652 -5.05 -24.15 6.47
CA SER A 652 -3.60 -24.21 6.59
C SER A 652 -2.96 -22.91 7.07
N GLU A 653 -3.64 -21.79 6.81
CA GLU A 653 -3.23 -20.43 7.19
C GLU A 653 -4.00 -19.91 8.43
N THR A 654 -5.20 -20.46 8.68
CA THR A 654 -6.03 -20.05 9.81
C THR A 654 -5.39 -20.43 11.15
N SER A 655 -5.34 -19.48 12.07
CA SER A 655 -4.92 -19.69 13.46
C SER A 655 -6.08 -19.50 14.45
N GLU A 656 -5.80 -19.67 15.74
CA GLU A 656 -6.79 -19.47 16.80
C GLU A 656 -7.34 -18.03 16.83
N THR A 657 -6.51 -17.04 16.50
CA THR A 657 -6.86 -15.61 16.56
C THR A 657 -6.95 -14.92 15.20
N LEU A 658 -6.51 -15.56 14.11
CA LEU A 658 -6.56 -15.00 12.75
C LEU A 658 -7.25 -15.98 11.79
N PRO A 659 -8.52 -15.74 11.41
CA PRO A 659 -9.16 -16.52 10.36
C PRO A 659 -8.64 -16.09 9.00
N TRP A 660 -8.21 -17.05 8.18
CA TRP A 660 -7.73 -16.80 6.83
C TRP A 660 -8.75 -17.27 5.80
N HIS A 661 -9.26 -16.36 4.98
CA HIS A 661 -10.31 -16.66 4.00
C HIS A 661 -9.73 -16.89 2.61
N LEU A 662 -10.34 -17.84 1.89
CA LEU A 662 -9.93 -18.20 0.53
C LEU A 662 -10.24 -17.09 -0.47
N PHE A 663 -11.40 -16.45 -0.34
CA PHE A 663 -11.92 -15.42 -1.27
C PHE A 663 -12.03 -15.83 -2.75
N THR A 664 -11.88 -17.13 -3.07
CA THR A 664 -12.01 -17.63 -4.44
C THR A 664 -13.48 -17.80 -4.85
N GLU A 665 -13.77 -17.69 -6.15
CA GLU A 665 -15.12 -17.89 -6.69
C GLU A 665 -15.66 -19.29 -6.36
N ALA A 666 -14.81 -20.32 -6.48
CA ALA A 666 -15.18 -21.70 -6.20
C ALA A 666 -15.55 -21.96 -4.73
N ALA A 667 -15.06 -21.14 -3.81
CA ALA A 667 -15.35 -21.23 -2.38
C ALA A 667 -16.48 -20.28 -1.93
N ASN A 668 -16.98 -19.41 -2.83
CA ASN A 668 -18.08 -18.52 -2.55
C ASN A 668 -19.40 -19.31 -2.50
N GLU A 669 -20.15 -19.17 -1.40
CA GLU A 669 -21.40 -19.90 -1.20
C GLU A 669 -22.44 -19.01 -0.51
N PRO A 670 -23.70 -18.94 -1.00
CA PRO A 670 -24.75 -18.19 -0.31
C PRO A 670 -25.03 -18.75 1.09
N LEU A 671 -25.63 -17.93 1.95
CA LEU A 671 -26.18 -18.36 3.23
C LEU A 671 -27.41 -19.26 2.99
N PRO A 672 -27.50 -20.42 3.66
CA PRO A 672 -28.69 -21.27 3.59
C PRO A 672 -29.91 -20.61 4.24
N ASP A 673 -31.05 -20.64 3.54
CA ASP A 673 -32.31 -20.05 4.02
C ASP A 673 -32.72 -20.61 5.40
N GLY A 674 -33.11 -19.70 6.29
CA GLY A 674 -33.62 -20.02 7.63
C GLY A 674 -32.66 -20.79 8.53
N THR A 675 -31.36 -20.85 8.22
CA THR A 675 -30.38 -21.66 8.96
C THR A 675 -29.24 -20.80 9.50
N PHE A 676 -28.91 -21.00 10.78
CA PHE A 676 -27.71 -20.41 11.37
C PHE A 676 -26.45 -21.09 10.81
N THR A 677 -25.52 -20.28 10.32
CA THR A 677 -24.29 -20.69 9.64
C THR A 677 -23.09 -20.02 10.31
N GLN A 678 -22.01 -20.77 10.50
CA GLN A 678 -20.80 -20.22 11.09
C GLN A 678 -20.06 -19.33 10.10
N VAL A 679 -19.70 -18.12 10.52
CA VAL A 679 -18.83 -17.20 9.80
C VAL A 679 -17.76 -16.67 10.73
N ASP A 680 -16.55 -16.41 10.23
CA ASP A 680 -15.43 -15.95 11.04
C ASP A 680 -14.96 -14.58 10.57
N VAL A 681 -15.09 -13.54 11.39
CA VAL A 681 -14.64 -12.18 11.02
C VAL A 681 -13.27 -11.92 11.63
N ALA A 682 -12.28 -11.56 10.80
CA ALA A 682 -10.96 -11.15 11.24
C ALA A 682 -10.99 -9.70 11.73
N ILE A 683 -10.69 -9.46 13.01
CA ILE A 683 -10.33 -8.13 13.52
C ILE A 683 -8.87 -7.89 13.14
N PHE A 684 -8.59 -6.76 12.50
CA PHE A 684 -7.23 -6.42 12.09
C PHE A 684 -6.27 -6.32 13.29
N PRO A 685 -4.94 -6.35 13.06
CA PRO A 685 -3.96 -6.21 14.13
C PRO A 685 -4.13 -4.92 14.94
N ALA A 686 -3.92 -5.01 16.26
CA ALA A 686 -3.81 -3.86 17.13
C ALA A 686 -2.83 -4.10 18.28
N GLY A 687 -2.25 -3.00 18.78
CA GLY A 687 -1.50 -2.91 20.03
C GLY A 687 -2.22 -1.94 20.97
N HIS A 688 -3.00 -2.45 21.92
CA HIS A 688 -3.84 -1.60 22.79
C HIS A 688 -3.92 -2.14 24.22
N VAL A 689 -3.80 -1.26 25.22
CA VAL A 689 -3.84 -1.67 26.64
C VAL A 689 -5.21 -1.42 27.23
N PHE A 690 -5.86 -2.51 27.65
CA PHE A 690 -7.03 -2.49 28.53
C PHE A 690 -6.54 -2.49 29.97
N ARG A 691 -6.77 -1.41 30.70
CA ARG A 691 -6.42 -1.36 32.14
C ARG A 691 -7.42 -2.12 32.99
N ALA A 692 -7.01 -2.52 34.19
CA ALA A 692 -7.87 -3.11 35.19
C ALA A 692 -9.11 -2.22 35.42
N GLY A 693 -10.29 -2.82 35.35
CA GLY A 693 -11.58 -2.13 35.43
C GLY A 693 -12.14 -1.67 34.09
N SER A 694 -11.36 -1.68 33.00
CA SER A 694 -11.90 -1.50 31.65
C SER A 694 -12.73 -2.69 31.22
N VAL A 695 -13.73 -2.44 30.38
CA VAL A 695 -14.60 -3.45 29.76
C VAL A 695 -14.28 -3.49 28.27
N LEU A 696 -14.09 -4.68 27.72
CA LEU A 696 -14.05 -4.88 26.28
C LEU A 696 -15.49 -4.92 25.76
N ARG A 697 -15.76 -4.12 24.73
CA ARG A 697 -17.04 -4.10 24.03
C ARG A 697 -16.86 -4.56 22.59
N LEU A 698 -17.65 -5.53 22.17
CA LEU A 698 -17.77 -6.01 20.79
C LEU A 698 -19.06 -5.46 20.19
N ILE A 699 -18.96 -4.89 19.00
CA ILE A 699 -20.08 -4.36 18.21
C ILE A 699 -20.13 -5.12 16.89
N VAL A 700 -21.30 -5.64 16.54
CA VAL A 700 -21.57 -6.25 15.23
C VAL A 700 -22.61 -5.39 14.51
N ASP A 701 -22.27 -4.86 13.35
CA ASP A 701 -23.11 -3.93 12.58
C ASP A 701 -22.88 -4.01 11.05
N SER A 702 -23.55 -3.13 10.31
CA SER A 702 -23.30 -2.97 8.86
C SER A 702 -21.96 -2.25 8.62
N PRO A 703 -21.20 -2.59 7.55
CA PRO A 703 -19.95 -1.90 7.22
C PRO A 703 -20.06 -0.39 7.07
N GLY A 704 -19.00 0.31 7.49
CA GLY A 704 -18.81 1.75 7.32
C GLY A 704 -18.89 2.56 8.61
N GLY A 705 -18.56 3.85 8.52
CA GLY A 705 -18.70 4.82 9.61
C GLY A 705 -17.67 4.71 10.75
N ASN A 706 -16.59 3.94 10.57
CA ASN A 706 -15.52 3.76 11.57
C ASN A 706 -14.11 3.84 10.96
N ARG A 707 -13.98 4.38 9.75
CA ARG A 707 -12.72 4.60 9.02
C ARG A 707 -12.79 5.91 8.25
N ASN A 708 -11.67 6.65 8.22
CA ASN A 708 -11.59 7.97 7.60
C ASN A 708 -11.87 7.98 6.11
N LEU A 709 -11.15 7.15 5.34
CA LEU A 709 -11.21 7.15 3.88
C LEU A 709 -11.83 5.89 3.30
N TRP A 710 -12.40 4.99 4.11
CA TRP A 710 -12.94 3.72 3.62
C TRP A 710 -14.46 3.77 3.56
N ALA A 711 -14.97 3.51 2.36
CA ALA A 711 -16.37 3.26 2.07
C ALA A 711 -16.45 1.91 1.35
N PHE A 712 -17.63 1.30 1.33
CA PHE A 712 -17.79 -0.09 0.92
C PHE A 712 -18.94 -0.29 -0.08
N ASP A 713 -18.69 -1.03 -1.17
CA ASP A 713 -19.77 -1.51 -2.05
C ASP A 713 -20.47 -2.72 -1.42
N VAL A 714 -21.37 -2.41 -0.47
CA VAL A 714 -22.17 -3.42 0.24
C VAL A 714 -23.36 -3.91 -0.58
N LEU A 715 -23.87 -5.08 -0.20
CA LEU A 715 -25.10 -5.66 -0.75
C LEU A 715 -26.31 -4.76 -0.47
N GLY A 716 -27.19 -4.58 -1.46
CA GLY A 716 -28.35 -3.69 -1.41
C GLY A 716 -29.53 -4.18 -0.54
N PHE A 717 -29.26 -4.76 0.62
CA PHE A 717 -30.24 -5.40 1.51
C PHE A 717 -30.77 -4.46 2.61
N ASP A 718 -30.93 -3.16 2.31
CA ASP A 718 -31.36 -2.16 3.29
C ASP A 718 -32.68 -2.55 3.96
N GLY A 719 -32.72 -2.45 5.30
CA GLY A 719 -33.90 -2.80 6.09
C GLY A 719 -34.12 -4.31 6.35
N SER A 720 -33.32 -5.19 5.75
CA SER A 720 -33.31 -6.63 6.09
C SER A 720 -32.69 -6.87 7.49
N GLN A 721 -32.92 -8.04 8.07
CA GLN A 721 -32.34 -8.41 9.36
C GLN A 721 -31.20 -9.41 9.22
N VAL A 722 -30.12 -9.17 9.97
CA VAL A 722 -29.10 -10.16 10.29
C VAL A 722 -29.26 -10.55 11.75
N ARG A 723 -29.25 -11.85 12.03
CA ARG A 723 -29.48 -12.47 13.33
C ARG A 723 -28.26 -13.23 13.78
N ILE A 724 -27.92 -13.10 15.06
CA ILE A 724 -26.79 -13.79 15.68
C ILE A 724 -27.31 -14.67 16.83
N ASP A 725 -26.89 -15.93 16.85
CA ASP A 725 -27.04 -16.81 18.01
C ASP A 725 -25.78 -16.71 18.90
N PRO A 726 -25.85 -15.99 20.03
CA PRO A 726 -24.68 -15.77 20.88
C PRO A 726 -24.22 -17.04 21.60
N ALA A 727 -25.11 -18.01 21.84
CA ALA A 727 -24.77 -19.25 22.52
C ALA A 727 -23.84 -20.15 21.66
N ALA A 728 -23.82 -19.93 20.35
CA ALA A 728 -22.98 -20.62 19.38
C ALA A 728 -21.91 -19.69 18.75
N SER A 729 -21.66 -18.53 19.35
CA SER A 729 -20.71 -17.54 18.85
C SER A 729 -19.59 -17.26 19.86
N THR A 730 -18.39 -16.92 19.39
CA THR A 730 -17.22 -16.64 20.22
C THR A 730 -16.43 -15.42 19.75
N LEU A 731 -15.72 -14.79 20.68
CA LEU A 731 -14.69 -13.79 20.44
C LEU A 731 -13.36 -14.31 20.98
N THR A 732 -12.30 -14.30 20.17
CA THR A 732 -10.96 -14.74 20.55
C THR A 732 -9.94 -13.66 20.23
N LEU A 733 -9.20 -13.20 21.24
CA LEU A 733 -8.21 -12.11 21.13
C LEU A 733 -6.88 -12.49 21.82
N PRO A 734 -5.72 -12.11 21.25
CA PRO A 734 -4.40 -12.36 21.84
C PRO A 734 -4.00 -11.27 22.85
N PHE A 735 -3.71 -11.65 24.09
CA PHE A 735 -3.30 -10.71 25.15
C PHE A 735 -1.91 -11.02 25.72
N VAL A 736 -1.13 -9.97 25.94
CA VAL A 736 0.09 -9.99 26.74
C VAL A 736 -0.22 -9.42 28.13
N SER A 737 0.16 -10.15 29.18
CA SER A 737 0.02 -9.72 30.58
C SER A 737 1.31 -9.04 31.09
N GLY A 738 1.21 -8.32 32.20
CA GLY A 738 2.38 -7.74 32.88
C GLY A 738 3.05 -6.59 32.14
N VAL A 739 2.34 -5.94 31.21
CA VAL A 739 2.82 -4.74 30.52
C VAL A 739 2.85 -3.55 31.49
N GLU A 740 4.00 -2.90 31.62
CA GLU A 740 4.13 -1.71 32.46
C GLU A 740 3.63 -0.46 31.72
N VAL A 741 2.49 0.08 32.14
CA VAL A 741 1.94 1.36 31.68
C VAL A 741 1.56 2.26 32.86
N PRO A 742 1.42 3.59 32.66
CA PRO A 742 0.88 4.46 33.68
C PRO A 742 -0.53 4.04 34.08
N ALA A 743 -0.81 4.08 35.39
CA ALA A 743 -2.09 3.67 35.95
C ALA A 743 -3.24 4.59 35.50
N GLU A 744 -2.95 5.87 35.24
CA GLU A 744 -3.92 6.78 34.65
C GLU A 744 -4.17 6.49 33.16
N HIS A 745 -5.45 6.44 32.80
CA HIS A 745 -5.88 6.35 31.41
C HIS A 745 -5.34 7.53 30.59
N PRO A 746 -4.98 7.31 29.32
CA PRO A 746 -4.56 8.39 28.43
C PRO A 746 -5.73 9.34 28.19
N ASP A 747 -5.40 10.61 27.95
CA ASP A 747 -6.34 11.57 27.40
C ASP A 747 -6.80 11.08 26.03
N CYS A 748 -8.03 10.57 25.97
CA CYS A 748 -8.53 9.89 24.79
C CYS A 748 -8.88 10.82 23.64
N GLU A 749 -9.12 12.11 23.91
CA GLU A 749 -9.40 13.06 22.83
C GLU A 749 -8.16 13.24 21.94
N HIS A 750 -6.98 12.96 22.49
CA HIS A 750 -5.68 13.15 21.84
C HIS A 750 -5.02 11.85 21.37
N THR A 751 -5.56 10.67 21.67
CA THR A 751 -5.01 9.42 21.14
C THR A 751 -5.19 9.36 19.63
N ARG A 752 -4.10 9.21 18.87
CA ARG A 752 -4.13 9.34 17.41
C ARG A 752 -4.89 8.19 16.74
N SER A 753 -5.86 8.56 15.90
CA SER A 753 -6.77 7.67 15.17
C SER A 753 -7.54 6.66 16.04
N GLN A 754 -7.62 6.93 17.35
CA GLN A 754 -8.42 6.16 18.31
C GLN A 754 -9.40 7.11 18.98
N PRO A 755 -10.50 7.48 18.30
CA PRO A 755 -11.44 8.43 18.84
C PRO A 755 -12.15 7.85 20.06
N CYS A 756 -12.58 8.75 20.93
CA CYS A 756 -13.42 8.42 22.06
C CYS A 756 -14.71 9.21 22.06
N ARG A 757 -15.71 8.64 22.73
CA ARG A 757 -17.01 9.25 22.97
C ARG A 757 -17.46 8.98 24.40
N THR A 758 -18.51 9.66 24.83
CA THR A 758 -19.18 9.29 26.08
C THR A 758 -19.82 7.91 25.91
N TRP A 759 -19.53 6.98 26.82
CA TRP A 759 -20.15 5.66 26.80
C TRP A 759 -21.65 5.78 27.04
N THR A 760 -22.41 5.04 26.24
CA THR A 760 -23.86 4.90 26.40
C THR A 760 -24.24 3.43 26.47
N PRO A 761 -25.11 3.03 27.42
CA PRO A 761 -25.67 1.69 27.44
C PRO A 761 -26.41 1.42 26.13
N TYR A 762 -26.21 0.24 25.56
CA TYR A 762 -26.91 -0.21 24.36
C TYR A 762 -27.80 -1.40 24.71
N ALA A 763 -29.05 -1.37 24.24
CA ALA A 763 -29.99 -2.46 24.43
C ALA A 763 -30.19 -3.20 23.11
N ASN A 764 -29.73 -4.44 23.04
CA ASN A 764 -29.89 -5.28 21.85
C ASN A 764 -31.37 -5.53 21.56
N THR A 765 -31.70 -5.62 20.26
CA THR A 765 -33.05 -6.00 19.82
C THR A 765 -33.17 -7.52 19.87
N THR A 766 -33.89 -8.03 20.85
CA THR A 766 -34.12 -9.48 21.00
C THR A 766 -35.21 -9.96 20.06
N ILE A 767 -35.04 -11.17 19.52
CA ILE A 767 -36.03 -11.83 18.69
C ILE A 767 -36.80 -12.81 19.57
N ALA A 768 -38.13 -12.78 19.52
CA ALA A 768 -38.93 -13.77 20.21
C ALA A 768 -38.75 -15.13 19.54
N GLU A 769 -38.35 -16.15 20.33
CA GLU A 769 -38.24 -17.55 19.91
C GLU A 769 -39.55 -18.14 19.36
#